data_AF-A0A8H4RM94-F1
#
_entry.id   AF-A0A8H4RM94-F1
#
_cell.length_a   1.000
_cell.length_b   1.000
_cell.length_c   1.000
_cell.angle_alpha   90.00
_cell.angle_beta   90.00
_cell.angle_gamma   90.00
#
_symmetry.space_group_name_H-M   'P 1'
#
loop_
_entity.id
_entity.type
_entity.pdbx_description
1 polymer ?
#
loop_
_entity_poly.entity_id
_entity_poly.type
_entity_poly.pdbx_seq_one_letter_code
_entity_poly.pdbx_strand_id
1 'polypeptide(L)'
;MTPSFGPKEATAFFEDLRTMKRIENLPKRTRRNSIVLEATQLVVFKAQCAFLDGRVLEDPRPEGKRLARFLFGYAVMAESPDWCTDYLSKDFWCTLGWNRPCVPPFDEEDFDDRMYWYTKSQEPAAQAFLQSGYITSQYLKGEYNRLREEERENKGEVAEVAEVEPVEDNMSRMNLDDVKNWMNFFSKILLRHFNMVAKLWVFSALLALASATFATDSLTTIERRARRNTINPRHLEKRADIDPTLLYPAYNISVPIDHFHNDSLYEPHSSDTFPLRYWFDATYYKPGGPVIVLQSGETDGTGRLVFLQKGILHQLAVATHGIGVVLEHRYYGTSIPTPDFSTENLRFLTTDQALADEVYFAKNVVFEGLEHLNLQAPNVAYIGYGGSYAGAFNAFLRKLYPDVFWGTISSSGVTEAIWDYWTYYEPIRVYGGQPCITYIQKITNMLDNILIKLNTSATTSELKSFFGLANVTYDDDFAYAVASGVSSWQGRNWDPASNDPTFANFCAAITNLTLQFSPANSLQTTAEDLLQKGGYASESTTLITPLLNWAGWLNQNIVSSCTSSQDACFGNHNDTFYAQDSLAAGSWRAWPYQYCTQWGYLQTGSGVPANQLPLISRTNNLEYESIICREAFNISTPADVDAINKYGGFGISYPRLAIIDGEQDPWRPATPHASPFNSTAVNRTSTVSEPFILIQGAVHHWDENGLFPNETVNTPGQELPPPPVRDTQEAEVKFVKEWMEEWHLTKLGLRWQRGAGKPMI
;
A
#
# COMPACT_ATOMS: atom_id res chain seq x y z
N MET A 1 -4.07 18.79 55.16
CA MET A 1 -4.75 20.06 54.85
C MET A 1 -5.59 19.83 53.61
N THR A 2 -6.90 19.84 53.77
CA THR A 2 -7.88 19.76 52.68
C THR A 2 -7.91 21.06 51.89
N PRO A 3 -7.92 21.03 50.54
CA PRO A 3 -8.49 22.10 49.74
C PRO A 3 -9.88 21.70 49.29
N SER A 4 -10.87 22.44 49.78
CA SER A 4 -12.24 22.49 49.26
C SER A 4 -12.25 23.13 47.87
N PHE A 5 -12.89 22.49 46.89
CA PHE A 5 -13.27 23.14 45.63
C PHE A 5 -14.74 23.57 45.68
N GLY A 6 -15.00 24.78 45.16
CA GLY A 6 -16.24 25.54 45.35
C GLY A 6 -17.37 25.30 44.34
N PRO A 7 -18.54 25.91 44.56
CA PRO A 7 -19.82 25.57 43.91
C PRO A 7 -20.05 26.32 42.58
N LYS A 8 -19.19 26.11 41.57
CA LYS A 8 -19.40 26.71 40.24
C LYS A 8 -19.51 25.71 39.08
N GLU A 9 -19.10 24.45 39.24
CA GLU A 9 -19.14 23.46 38.14
C GLU A 9 -20.39 22.56 38.20
N ALA A 10 -21.00 22.35 39.36
CA ALA A 10 -22.27 21.64 39.48
C ALA A 10 -23.47 22.46 38.95
N THR A 11 -23.38 23.79 38.99
CA THR A 11 -24.48 24.68 38.58
C THR A 11 -24.65 24.72 37.06
N ALA A 12 -23.56 24.62 36.29
CA ALA A 12 -23.59 24.57 34.83
C ALA A 12 -24.29 23.30 34.30
N PHE A 13 -24.04 22.16 34.95
CA PHE A 13 -24.66 20.87 34.56
C PHE A 13 -26.17 20.83 34.81
N PHE A 14 -26.66 21.48 35.88
CA PHE A 14 -28.10 21.55 36.17
C PHE A 14 -28.84 22.62 35.36
N GLU A 15 -28.15 23.65 34.84
CA GLU A 15 -28.73 24.60 33.86
C GLU A 15 -28.94 23.96 32.48
N ASP A 16 -28.03 23.09 32.04
CA ASP A 16 -28.16 22.33 30.77
C ASP A 16 -29.36 21.36 30.81
N LEU A 17 -29.61 20.69 31.94
CA LEU A 17 -30.76 19.79 32.12
C LEU A 17 -32.13 20.53 32.16
N ARG A 18 -32.19 21.76 32.70
CA ARG A 18 -33.42 22.58 32.66
C ARG A 18 -33.71 23.10 31.27
N THR A 19 -32.68 23.33 30.46
CA THR A 19 -32.81 23.76 29.06
C THR A 19 -33.42 22.65 28.21
N MET A 20 -33.06 21.37 28.45
CA MET A 20 -33.68 20.22 27.78
C MET A 20 -35.18 20.08 28.05
N LYS A 21 -35.63 20.30 29.29
CA LYS A 21 -37.06 20.20 29.66
C LYS A 21 -37.94 21.29 29.03
N ARG A 22 -37.35 22.40 28.58
CA ARG A 22 -38.05 23.45 27.79
C ARG A 22 -38.15 23.11 26.30
N ILE A 23 -37.22 22.32 25.76
CA ILE A 23 -37.18 21.92 24.34
C ILE A 23 -38.23 20.83 24.03
N GLU A 24 -38.53 19.94 24.98
CA GLU A 24 -39.57 18.89 24.80
C GLU A 24 -41.00 19.44 24.64
N ASN A 25 -41.28 20.62 25.20
CA ASN A 25 -42.61 21.26 25.17
C ASN A 25 -42.87 22.09 23.90
N LEU A 26 -41.97 22.09 22.91
CA LEU A 26 -42.17 22.79 21.64
C LEU A 26 -43.03 21.96 20.64
N PRO A 27 -43.92 22.60 19.86
CA PRO A 27 -44.74 21.92 18.86
C PRO A 27 -43.90 21.15 17.83
N LYS A 28 -44.40 19.98 17.38
CA LYS A 28 -43.71 19.00 16.51
C LYS A 28 -43.03 19.56 15.24
N ARG A 29 -43.35 20.78 14.79
CA ARG A 29 -42.85 21.34 13.54
C ARG A 29 -41.47 22.03 13.63
N THR A 30 -40.92 22.23 14.83
CA THR A 30 -39.61 22.90 15.03
C THR A 30 -38.46 21.94 15.37
N ARG A 31 -38.67 20.61 15.39
CA ARG A 31 -37.65 19.59 15.74
C ARG A 31 -36.70 19.18 14.61
N ARG A 32 -36.58 19.96 13.53
CA ARG A 32 -35.60 19.69 12.46
C ARG A 32 -34.57 20.80 12.41
N ASN A 33 -33.44 20.61 13.10
CA ASN A 33 -32.13 21.25 12.85
C ASN A 33 -31.03 20.46 13.61
N SER A 34 -29.86 20.26 12.99
CA SER A 34 -28.78 19.33 13.40
C SER A 34 -28.15 19.63 14.77
N ILE A 35 -28.28 20.85 15.28
CA ILE A 35 -27.67 21.30 16.54
C ILE A 35 -28.24 20.59 17.78
N VAL A 36 -29.47 20.05 17.70
CA VAL A 36 -30.10 19.31 18.82
C VAL A 36 -29.57 17.86 18.92
N LEU A 37 -29.08 17.28 17.81
CA LEU A 37 -28.56 15.91 17.79
C LEU A 37 -27.13 15.83 18.37
N GLU A 38 -26.27 16.80 18.03
CA GLU A 38 -24.87 16.85 18.48
C GLU A 38 -24.74 17.13 19.99
N ALA A 39 -25.58 18.00 20.55
CA ALA A 39 -25.59 18.27 21.99
C ALA A 39 -26.05 17.05 22.82
N THR A 40 -26.93 16.22 22.24
CA THR A 40 -27.44 15.00 22.91
C THR A 40 -26.38 13.89 22.88
N GLN A 41 -25.63 13.75 21.79
CA GLN A 41 -24.57 12.74 21.64
C GLN A 41 -23.35 13.03 22.53
N LEU A 42 -22.93 14.29 22.65
CA LEU A 42 -21.75 14.66 23.46
C LEU A 42 -21.98 14.45 24.98
N VAL A 43 -23.21 14.65 25.45
CA VAL A 43 -23.58 14.44 26.86
C VAL A 43 -23.71 12.95 27.19
N VAL A 44 -24.23 12.14 26.26
CA VAL A 44 -24.30 10.67 26.40
C VAL A 44 -22.90 10.05 26.41
N PHE A 45 -21.99 10.55 25.56
CA PHE A 45 -20.61 10.09 25.48
C PHE A 45 -19.81 10.37 26.77
N LYS A 46 -19.96 11.57 27.34
CA LYS A 46 -19.36 11.93 28.65
C LYS A 46 -19.95 11.11 29.81
N ALA A 47 -21.24 10.76 29.74
CA ALA A 47 -21.90 9.93 30.75
C ALA A 47 -21.49 8.45 30.68
N GLN A 48 -21.24 7.92 29.48
CA GLN A 48 -20.76 6.54 29.27
C GLN A 48 -19.33 6.34 29.77
N CYS A 49 -18.43 7.29 29.50
CA CYS A 49 -17.05 7.22 30.00
C CYS A 49 -16.98 7.31 31.54
N ALA A 50 -17.83 8.14 32.17
CA ALA A 50 -17.91 8.27 33.62
C ALA A 50 -18.54 7.05 34.33
N PHE A 51 -19.37 6.27 33.62
CA PHE A 51 -19.97 5.03 34.13
C PHE A 51 -18.97 3.86 34.11
N LEU A 52 -18.14 3.76 33.07
CA LEU A 52 -17.08 2.74 32.94
C LEU A 52 -15.91 2.97 33.91
N ASP A 53 -15.68 4.22 34.33
CA ASP A 53 -14.67 4.62 35.33
C ASP A 53 -15.19 4.55 36.79
N GLY A 54 -16.34 3.89 37.03
CA GLY A 54 -16.88 3.58 38.37
C GLY A 54 -17.51 4.74 39.16
N ARG A 55 -17.47 5.99 38.68
CA ARG A 55 -17.84 7.18 39.48
C ARG A 55 -19.36 7.40 39.68
N VAL A 56 -20.21 6.70 38.94
CA VAL A 56 -21.69 6.83 39.03
C VAL A 56 -22.31 5.86 40.05
N LEU A 57 -21.59 4.79 40.43
CA LEU A 57 -22.14 3.72 41.28
C LEU A 57 -22.17 4.06 42.78
N GLU A 58 -21.51 5.15 43.19
CA GLU A 58 -21.43 5.55 44.60
C GLU A 58 -22.43 6.66 45.00
N ASP A 59 -23.32 7.14 44.12
CA ASP A 59 -24.34 8.15 44.49
C ASP A 59 -25.56 7.49 45.19
N PRO A 60 -25.80 7.72 46.50
CA PRO A 60 -26.87 7.07 47.23
C PRO A 60 -28.26 7.67 46.94
N ARG A 61 -28.37 8.75 46.14
CA ARG A 61 -29.63 9.45 45.87
C ARG A 61 -30.50 8.71 44.83
N PRO A 62 -31.85 8.81 44.91
CA PRO A 62 -32.77 8.09 44.00
C PRO A 62 -32.58 8.44 42.51
N GLU A 63 -32.10 9.64 42.20
CA GLU A 63 -31.86 10.12 40.85
C GLU A 63 -30.62 9.48 40.22
N GLY A 64 -29.55 9.26 41.00
CA GLY A 64 -28.35 8.53 40.57
C GLY A 64 -28.64 7.07 40.23
N LYS A 65 -29.51 6.41 41.01
CA LYS A 65 -29.95 5.03 40.74
C LYS A 65 -30.83 4.89 39.49
N ARG A 66 -31.59 5.94 39.13
CA ARG A 66 -32.37 5.96 37.87
C ARG A 66 -31.48 6.20 36.65
N LEU A 67 -30.49 7.07 36.76
CA LEU A 67 -29.52 7.32 35.70
C LEU A 67 -28.63 6.09 35.43
N ALA A 68 -28.19 5.39 36.48
CA ALA A 68 -27.46 4.13 36.37
C ALA A 68 -28.28 3.04 35.65
N ARG A 69 -29.59 2.92 35.96
CA ARG A 69 -30.48 1.98 35.25
C ARG A 69 -30.72 2.36 33.79
N PHE A 70 -30.79 3.65 33.48
CA PHE A 70 -30.98 4.15 32.11
C PHE A 70 -29.73 3.92 31.24
N LEU A 71 -28.54 4.12 31.80
CA LEU A 71 -27.26 3.87 31.11
C LEU A 71 -26.96 2.37 30.95
N PHE A 72 -27.36 1.54 31.93
CA PHE A 72 -27.24 0.07 31.82
C PHE A 72 -28.09 -0.49 30.68
N GLY A 73 -29.29 0.06 30.44
CA GLY A 73 -30.14 -0.34 29.32
C GLY A 73 -29.59 -0.01 27.94
N TYR A 74 -28.76 1.04 27.83
CA TYR A 74 -28.13 1.43 26.55
C TYR A 74 -26.83 0.66 26.28
N ALA A 75 -26.07 0.28 27.31
CA ALA A 75 -24.86 -0.53 27.16
C ALA A 75 -25.17 -1.95 26.64
N VAL A 76 -26.34 -2.51 26.97
CA VAL A 76 -26.78 -3.85 26.51
C VAL A 76 -27.13 -3.88 25.00
N MET A 77 -27.27 -2.72 24.34
CA MET A 77 -27.54 -2.64 22.90
C MET A 77 -26.30 -2.35 22.04
N ALA A 78 -25.13 -2.13 22.65
CA ALA A 78 -23.89 -1.85 21.94
C ALA A 78 -22.91 -3.03 22.12
N GLU A 79 -22.91 -3.96 21.17
CA GLU A 79 -21.87 -5.00 21.08
C GLU A 79 -20.59 -4.39 20.49
N SER A 80 -19.61 -4.07 21.35
CA SER A 80 -18.15 -4.12 21.07
C SER A 80 -17.36 -3.44 22.22
N PRO A 81 -16.62 -4.19 23.04
CA PRO A 81 -15.82 -3.61 24.13
C PRO A 81 -14.34 -3.49 23.74
N ASP A 82 -13.96 -2.62 22.79
CA ASP A 82 -12.53 -2.43 22.45
C ASP A 82 -12.09 -0.98 22.23
N TRP A 83 -12.93 0.04 22.49
CA TRP A 83 -12.59 1.43 22.12
C TRP A 83 -12.16 2.36 23.28
N CYS A 84 -12.06 1.86 24.52
CA CYS A 84 -11.61 2.69 25.66
C CYS A 84 -10.15 2.41 26.08
N THR A 85 -9.55 1.31 25.64
CA THR A 85 -8.23 0.87 26.12
C THR A 85 -7.04 1.46 25.36
N ASP A 86 -7.24 2.05 24.17
CA ASP A 86 -6.14 2.67 23.39
C ASP A 86 -5.83 4.13 23.74
N TYR A 87 -6.61 4.76 24.63
CA TYR A 87 -6.36 6.16 25.03
C TYR A 87 -5.39 6.31 26.21
N LEU A 88 -4.88 5.21 26.76
CA LEU A 88 -4.04 5.21 27.96
C LEU A 88 -2.86 4.23 27.84
N SER A 89 -1.95 4.49 26.90
CA SER A 89 -0.56 4.05 27.04
C SER A 89 0.42 5.18 26.73
N LYS A 90 1.57 5.13 27.40
CA LYS A 90 2.45 6.23 27.81
C LYS A 90 2.94 7.11 26.64
N ASP A 91 2.39 8.30 26.48
CA ASP A 91 3.13 9.51 26.03
C ASP A 91 2.40 10.87 26.24
N PHE A 92 1.25 10.88 26.93
CA PHE A 92 0.46 12.11 27.09
C PHE A 92 1.03 13.15 28.09
N TRP A 93 2.14 12.86 28.78
CA TRP A 93 2.68 13.74 29.83
C TRP A 93 4.03 14.40 29.51
N CYS A 94 4.35 14.65 28.23
CA CYS A 94 5.51 15.49 27.86
C CYS A 94 5.19 16.70 26.96
N THR A 95 3.93 16.94 26.59
CA THR A 95 3.57 17.99 25.61
C THR A 95 2.82 19.19 26.19
N LEU A 96 3.16 19.61 27.41
CA LEU A 96 2.79 20.94 27.94
C LEU A 96 4.02 21.54 28.65
N GLY A 97 4.78 22.34 27.90
CA GLY A 97 6.12 22.82 28.26
C GLY A 97 6.22 23.49 29.64
N TRP A 98 6.83 22.79 30.59
CA TRP A 98 7.35 23.32 31.85
C TRP A 98 8.76 22.73 32.09
N ASN A 99 9.73 23.61 32.35
CA ASN A 99 11.17 23.32 32.43
C ASN A 99 11.60 22.26 33.48
N ARG A 100 12.25 21.16 33.05
CA ARG A 100 13.49 20.46 33.58
C ARG A 100 13.51 18.92 33.37
N PRO A 101 14.69 18.24 33.38
CA PRO A 101 14.93 16.99 32.65
C PRO A 101 14.94 15.72 33.53
N CYS A 102 14.70 14.54 32.93
CA CYS A 102 14.95 13.25 33.57
C CYS A 102 15.69 12.25 32.64
N VAL A 103 16.71 11.60 33.19
CA VAL A 103 17.56 10.50 32.67
C VAL A 103 17.35 9.24 33.59
N PRO A 104 18.01 8.05 33.44
CA PRO A 104 17.39 6.75 33.09
C PRO A 104 17.50 5.67 34.25
N PRO A 105 17.55 4.32 34.01
CA PRO A 105 16.55 3.30 34.47
C PRO A 105 17.04 2.29 35.56
N PHE A 106 16.13 1.53 36.20
CA PHE A 106 16.31 0.25 36.96
C PHE A 106 14.90 -0.28 37.40
N ASP A 107 14.58 -1.54 37.76
CA ASP A 107 15.18 -2.89 37.76
C ASP A 107 14.03 -3.95 37.92
N GLU A 108 14.32 -5.24 37.68
CA GLU A 108 13.45 -6.42 37.82
C GLU A 108 13.19 -6.83 39.29
N GLU A 109 11.96 -6.73 39.82
CA GLU A 109 11.52 -7.56 40.98
C GLU A 109 10.00 -7.56 41.32
N ASP A 110 9.06 -7.38 40.37
CA ASP A 110 7.62 -7.27 40.75
C ASP A 110 6.63 -7.98 39.79
N PHE A 111 7.00 -9.15 39.27
CA PHE A 111 6.23 -9.84 38.22
C PHE A 111 5.27 -10.94 38.73
N ASP A 112 5.41 -11.46 39.95
CA ASP A 112 4.64 -12.65 40.39
C ASP A 112 3.30 -12.34 41.08
N ASP A 113 3.07 -11.15 41.64
CA ASP A 113 1.83 -10.85 42.40
C ASP A 113 0.63 -10.43 41.52
N ARG A 114 0.82 -10.22 40.21
CA ARG A 114 -0.26 -9.77 39.30
C ARG A 114 -0.93 -10.89 38.50
N MET A 115 -0.37 -12.10 38.47
CA MET A 115 -0.99 -13.26 37.79
C MET A 115 -2.12 -13.91 38.61
N TYR A 116 -2.18 -13.68 39.92
CA TYR A 116 -3.18 -14.28 40.80
C TYR A 116 -4.56 -13.59 40.71
N TRP A 117 -4.64 -12.37 40.19
CA TRP A 117 -5.91 -11.62 40.04
C TRP A 117 -6.58 -11.79 38.67
N TYR A 118 -5.87 -12.30 37.66
CA TYR A 118 -6.40 -12.42 36.30
C TYR A 118 -7.30 -13.67 36.11
N THR A 119 -7.12 -14.70 36.93
CA THR A 119 -7.88 -15.96 36.83
C THR A 119 -9.22 -15.95 37.55
N LYS A 120 -9.55 -14.90 38.32
CA LYS A 120 -10.81 -14.80 39.07
C LYS A 120 -11.87 -13.85 38.48
N SER A 121 -11.58 -13.18 37.37
CA SER A 121 -12.50 -12.23 36.73
C SER A 121 -13.34 -12.81 35.57
N GLN A 122 -13.18 -14.10 35.24
CA GLN A 122 -13.89 -14.74 34.11
C GLN A 122 -15.24 -15.39 34.45
N GLU A 123 -15.63 -15.48 35.74
CA GLU A 123 -16.93 -16.06 36.12
C GLU A 123 -18.18 -15.22 35.74
N PRO A 124 -18.17 -13.87 35.76
CA PRO A 124 -19.35 -13.09 35.39
C PRO A 124 -19.67 -13.10 33.88
N ALA A 125 -18.65 -13.24 33.02
CA ALA A 125 -18.81 -13.29 31.57
C ALA A 125 -19.49 -14.59 31.10
N ALA A 126 -19.19 -15.72 31.76
CA ALA A 126 -19.83 -17.00 31.49
C ALA A 126 -21.31 -17.02 31.87
N GLN A 127 -21.70 -16.32 32.96
CA GLN A 127 -23.11 -16.17 33.36
C GLN A 127 -23.89 -15.25 32.42
N ALA A 128 -23.28 -14.19 31.89
CA ALA A 128 -23.90 -13.30 30.91
C ALA A 128 -24.19 -14.01 29.58
N PHE A 129 -23.29 -14.90 29.15
CA PHE A 129 -23.46 -15.69 27.91
C PHE A 129 -24.59 -16.73 28.04
N LEU A 130 -24.77 -17.32 29.23
CA LEU A 130 -25.89 -18.24 29.49
C LEU A 130 -27.24 -17.52 29.57
N GLN A 131 -27.28 -16.29 30.09
CA GLN A 131 -28.48 -15.46 30.10
C GLN A 131 -28.88 -14.96 28.71
N SER A 132 -27.92 -14.61 27.84
CA SER A 132 -28.24 -14.21 26.45
C SER A 132 -28.81 -15.40 25.66
N GLY A 133 -28.24 -16.60 25.83
CA GLY A 133 -28.76 -17.83 25.24
C GLY A 133 -30.20 -18.16 25.68
N TYR A 134 -30.53 -17.91 26.95
CA TYR A 134 -31.89 -18.10 27.47
C TYR A 134 -32.90 -17.10 26.86
N ILE A 135 -32.51 -15.83 26.71
CA ILE A 135 -33.40 -14.79 26.13
C ILE A 135 -33.64 -15.04 24.64
N THR A 136 -32.61 -15.42 23.89
CA THR A 136 -32.74 -15.79 22.47
C THR A 136 -33.61 -17.03 22.29
N SER A 137 -33.52 -18.01 23.20
CA SER A 137 -34.40 -19.18 23.24
C SER A 137 -35.87 -18.81 23.44
N GLN A 138 -36.18 -17.89 24.36
CA GLN A 138 -37.56 -17.44 24.60
C GLN A 138 -38.14 -16.66 23.42
N TYR A 139 -37.32 -15.83 22.77
CA TYR A 139 -37.73 -15.07 21.57
C TYR A 139 -38.06 -16.01 20.39
N LEU A 140 -37.20 -16.99 20.12
CA LEU A 140 -37.41 -17.98 19.06
C LEU A 140 -38.62 -18.88 19.34
N LYS A 141 -38.89 -19.20 20.61
CA LYS A 141 -40.09 -19.93 21.03
C LYS A 141 -41.37 -19.11 20.79
N GLY A 142 -41.31 -17.80 21.00
CA GLY A 142 -42.38 -16.86 20.68
C GLY A 142 -42.71 -16.84 19.19
N GLU A 143 -41.70 -16.73 18.31
CA GLU A 143 -41.92 -16.76 16.87
C GLU A 143 -42.37 -18.12 16.34
N TYR A 144 -41.87 -19.22 16.90
CA TYR A 144 -42.37 -20.55 16.54
C TYR A 144 -43.87 -20.72 16.85
N ASN A 145 -44.34 -20.22 17.99
CA ASN A 145 -45.75 -20.28 18.35
C ASN A 145 -46.60 -19.37 17.44
N ARG A 146 -46.10 -18.17 17.12
CA ARG A 146 -46.76 -17.22 16.20
C ARG A 146 -46.94 -17.83 14.80
N LEU A 147 -45.88 -18.44 14.25
CA LEU A 147 -45.91 -19.09 12.94
C LEU A 147 -46.79 -20.35 12.93
N ARG A 148 -46.87 -21.07 14.06
CA ARG A 148 -47.75 -22.25 14.21
C ARG A 148 -49.23 -21.86 14.32
N GLU A 149 -49.54 -20.72 14.92
CA GLU A 149 -50.90 -20.14 14.90
C GLU A 149 -51.27 -19.66 13.49
N GLU A 150 -50.37 -18.98 12.79
CA GLU A 150 -50.56 -18.59 11.38
C GLU A 150 -50.77 -19.84 10.47
N GLU A 151 -50.11 -20.96 10.74
CA GLU A 151 -50.30 -22.22 10.01
C GLU A 151 -51.61 -22.96 10.37
N ARG A 152 -52.13 -22.76 11.58
CA ARG A 152 -53.41 -23.32 12.05
C ARG A 152 -54.60 -22.52 11.53
N GLU A 153 -54.49 -21.19 11.50
CA GLU A 153 -55.50 -20.32 10.87
C GLU A 153 -55.61 -20.58 9.36
N ASN A 154 -54.47 -20.79 8.68
CA ASN A 154 -54.47 -21.16 7.26
C ASN A 154 -55.01 -22.57 6.97
N LYS A 155 -55.18 -23.44 7.98
CA LYS A 155 -55.74 -24.80 7.86
C LYS A 155 -57.19 -24.93 8.34
N GLY A 156 -57.82 -23.85 8.80
CA GLY A 156 -59.27 -23.79 9.01
C GLY A 156 -59.81 -24.65 10.17
N GLU A 157 -59.03 -24.85 11.23
CA GLU A 157 -59.49 -25.54 12.45
C GLU A 157 -59.73 -24.54 13.59
N VAL A 158 -60.97 -24.50 14.11
CA VAL A 158 -61.46 -23.57 15.14
C VAL A 158 -60.98 -24.01 16.54
N ALA A 159 -60.41 -23.09 17.32
CA ALA A 159 -59.90 -23.33 18.67
C ALA A 159 -60.96 -23.08 19.76
N GLU A 160 -60.98 -23.95 20.78
CA GLU A 160 -61.60 -23.70 22.08
C GLU A 160 -60.49 -23.28 23.07
N VAL A 161 -60.72 -22.17 23.77
CA VAL A 161 -59.74 -21.48 24.65
C VAL A 161 -59.71 -22.13 26.03
N ALA A 162 -58.53 -22.40 26.57
CA ALA A 162 -58.34 -22.69 28.00
C ALA A 162 -57.21 -21.84 28.58
N GLU A 163 -57.54 -21.01 29.56
CA GLU A 163 -56.60 -20.33 30.46
C GLU A 163 -55.90 -21.33 31.38
N VAL A 164 -54.59 -21.18 31.60
CA VAL A 164 -53.88 -21.80 32.74
C VAL A 164 -52.87 -20.80 33.33
N GLU A 165 -52.98 -20.61 34.64
CA GLU A 165 -52.15 -19.84 35.57
C GLU A 165 -50.70 -20.37 35.71
N PRO A 166 -49.76 -19.62 36.35
CA PRO A 166 -48.32 -19.83 36.21
C PRO A 166 -47.78 -20.93 37.13
N VAL A 167 -46.82 -21.72 36.62
CA VAL A 167 -46.04 -22.66 37.43
C VAL A 167 -44.56 -22.53 37.08
N GLU A 168 -43.77 -22.24 38.11
CA GLU A 168 -42.31 -22.28 38.15
C GLU A 168 -41.76 -23.71 37.93
N ASP A 169 -40.55 -23.77 37.39
CA ASP A 169 -39.55 -24.82 37.59
C ASP A 169 -39.68 -26.19 36.86
N ASN A 170 -38.85 -26.38 35.83
CA ASN A 170 -37.96 -27.56 35.62
C ASN A 170 -37.44 -27.63 34.18
N MET A 171 -36.20 -27.19 33.95
CA MET A 171 -35.47 -27.40 32.69
C MET A 171 -34.61 -28.66 32.78
N SER A 172 -35.26 -29.82 32.86
CA SER A 172 -34.61 -31.12 32.73
C SER A 172 -35.59 -32.14 32.14
N ARG A 173 -35.81 -32.06 30.81
CA ARG A 173 -36.28 -33.15 29.91
C ARG A 173 -36.60 -32.58 28.52
N MET A 174 -35.58 -32.44 27.67
CA MET A 174 -35.75 -32.59 26.21
C MET A 174 -35.06 -33.90 25.85
N ASN A 175 -35.80 -34.85 25.26
CA ASN A 175 -35.20 -36.12 24.83
C ASN A 175 -34.64 -35.97 23.40
N LEU A 176 -33.67 -36.82 23.06
CA LEU A 176 -32.92 -36.84 21.81
C LEU A 176 -33.82 -36.90 20.55
N ASP A 177 -35.04 -37.42 20.69
CA ASP A 177 -36.02 -37.53 19.59
C ASP A 177 -36.66 -36.18 19.23
N ASP A 178 -36.77 -35.25 20.17
CA ASP A 178 -37.29 -33.89 19.92
C ASP A 178 -36.26 -33.05 19.14
N VAL A 179 -34.97 -33.21 19.46
CA VAL A 179 -33.86 -32.56 18.75
C VAL A 179 -33.73 -33.10 17.32
N LYS A 180 -33.89 -34.41 17.12
CA LYS A 180 -33.87 -35.03 15.78
C LYS A 180 -35.04 -34.58 14.90
N ASN A 181 -36.23 -34.44 15.46
CA ASN A 181 -37.39 -33.94 14.73
C ASN A 181 -37.23 -32.45 14.35
N TRP A 182 -36.61 -31.66 15.23
CA TRP A 182 -36.30 -30.25 14.98
C TRP A 182 -35.25 -30.06 13.88
N MET A 183 -34.17 -30.86 13.88
CA MET A 183 -33.15 -30.85 12.81
C MET A 183 -33.70 -31.33 11.45
N ASN A 184 -34.59 -32.33 11.43
CA ASN A 184 -35.24 -32.81 10.21
C ASN A 184 -36.22 -31.78 9.61
N PHE A 185 -36.83 -30.93 10.43
CA PHE A 185 -37.71 -29.85 9.98
C PHE A 185 -36.90 -28.72 9.31
N PHE A 186 -35.77 -28.31 9.90
CA PHE A 186 -34.87 -27.30 9.32
C PHE A 186 -34.19 -27.77 8.02
N SER A 187 -33.80 -29.04 7.95
CA SER A 187 -33.19 -29.62 6.74
C SER A 187 -34.16 -29.61 5.54
N LYS A 188 -35.47 -29.82 5.78
CA LYS A 188 -36.51 -29.75 4.74
C LYS A 188 -36.79 -28.33 4.26
N ILE A 189 -36.60 -27.31 5.09
CA ILE A 189 -36.74 -25.89 4.73
C ILE A 189 -35.54 -25.44 3.89
N LEU A 190 -34.32 -25.83 4.27
CA LEU A 190 -33.09 -25.55 3.52
C LEU A 190 -33.09 -26.23 2.14
N LEU A 191 -33.58 -27.47 2.01
CA LEU A 191 -33.74 -28.14 0.71
C LEU A 191 -34.78 -27.48 -0.21
N ARG A 192 -35.81 -26.82 0.36
CA ARG A 192 -36.80 -26.07 -0.43
C ARG A 192 -36.25 -24.75 -0.98
N HIS A 193 -35.37 -24.08 -0.23
CA HIS A 193 -34.68 -22.88 -0.71
C HIS A 193 -33.57 -23.19 -1.73
N PHE A 194 -32.82 -24.29 -1.56
CA PHE A 194 -31.82 -24.72 -2.53
C PHE A 194 -32.42 -25.09 -3.90
N ASN A 195 -33.59 -25.76 -3.92
CA ASN A 195 -34.29 -26.10 -5.16
C ASN A 195 -34.93 -24.90 -5.89
N MET A 196 -35.12 -23.77 -5.20
CA MET A 196 -35.63 -22.54 -5.80
C MET A 196 -34.50 -21.74 -6.48
N VAL A 197 -33.31 -21.73 -5.87
CA VAL A 197 -32.10 -21.09 -6.41
C VAL A 197 -31.51 -21.89 -7.59
N ALA A 198 -31.52 -23.23 -7.52
CA ALA A 198 -31.04 -24.07 -8.62
C ALA A 198 -31.88 -23.91 -9.92
N LYS A 199 -33.18 -23.62 -9.82
CA LYS A 199 -34.06 -23.38 -10.99
C LYS A 199 -33.83 -22.01 -11.64
N LEU A 200 -33.32 -21.03 -10.91
CA LEU A 200 -32.93 -19.71 -11.44
C LEU A 200 -31.59 -19.74 -12.18
N TRP A 201 -30.69 -20.65 -11.80
CA TRP A 201 -29.42 -20.85 -12.50
C TRP A 201 -29.56 -21.58 -13.84
N VAL A 202 -30.51 -22.52 -13.97
CA VAL A 202 -30.78 -23.23 -15.23
C VAL A 202 -31.40 -22.31 -16.30
N PHE A 203 -32.18 -21.30 -15.91
CA PHE A 203 -32.74 -20.31 -16.83
C PHE A 203 -31.68 -19.30 -17.34
N SER A 204 -30.66 -19.02 -16.53
CA SER A 204 -29.57 -18.10 -16.90
C SER A 204 -28.54 -18.76 -17.83
N ALA A 205 -28.31 -20.08 -17.67
CA ALA A 205 -27.43 -20.85 -18.54
C ALA A 205 -28.02 -21.11 -19.94
N LEU A 206 -29.35 -21.13 -20.09
CA LEU A 206 -30.03 -21.34 -21.38
C LEU A 206 -30.13 -20.07 -22.25
N LEU A 207 -29.97 -18.87 -21.67
CA LEU A 207 -29.87 -17.61 -22.44
C LEU A 207 -28.43 -17.31 -22.92
N ALA A 208 -27.41 -17.92 -22.29
CA ALA A 208 -26.01 -17.73 -22.67
C ALA A 208 -25.53 -18.63 -23.82
N LEU A 209 -26.39 -19.52 -24.35
CA LEU A 209 -26.07 -20.48 -25.41
C LEU A 209 -26.58 -20.09 -26.81
N ALA A 210 -27.09 -18.87 -27.00
CA ALA A 210 -27.61 -18.39 -28.28
C ALA A 210 -26.80 -17.25 -28.94
N SER A 211 -25.61 -16.91 -28.43
CA SER A 211 -24.78 -15.88 -29.06
C SER A 211 -23.29 -16.18 -28.94
N ALA A 212 -22.88 -17.27 -29.57
CA ALA A 212 -21.51 -17.42 -30.03
C ALA A 212 -21.51 -18.08 -31.41
N THR A 213 -20.62 -17.56 -32.26
CA THR A 213 -20.20 -18.03 -33.59
C THR A 213 -21.13 -17.74 -34.78
N PHE A 214 -20.90 -16.62 -35.46
CA PHE A 214 -20.30 -16.65 -36.80
C PHE A 214 -19.37 -15.44 -37.01
N ALA A 215 -18.19 -15.78 -37.53
CA ALA A 215 -16.98 -15.03 -37.81
C ALA A 215 -17.17 -13.98 -38.94
N THR A 216 -16.62 -12.77 -38.83
CA THR A 216 -15.33 -12.26 -39.36
C THR A 216 -15.48 -11.45 -40.65
N ASP A 217 -14.57 -10.47 -40.79
CA ASP A 217 -14.26 -9.63 -41.94
C ASP A 217 -15.27 -8.57 -42.38
N SER A 218 -15.03 -7.32 -41.95
CA SER A 218 -15.12 -6.07 -42.75
C SER A 218 -15.29 -4.79 -41.91
N LEU A 219 -14.35 -4.45 -41.01
CA LEU A 219 -14.47 -3.20 -40.22
C LEU A 219 -13.22 -2.29 -40.21
N THR A 220 -12.25 -2.50 -41.10
CA THR A 220 -11.02 -1.68 -41.14
C THR A 220 -11.07 -0.47 -42.07
N THR A 221 -12.13 -0.27 -42.86
CA THR A 221 -12.18 0.81 -43.87
C THR A 221 -13.16 1.93 -43.53
N ILE A 222 -14.15 1.69 -42.67
CA ILE A 222 -15.23 2.66 -42.37
C ILE A 222 -14.86 3.61 -41.22
N GLU A 223 -14.13 3.15 -40.19
CA GLU A 223 -13.70 4.01 -39.08
C GLU A 223 -12.67 5.07 -39.47
N ARG A 224 -11.86 4.79 -40.50
CA ARG A 224 -10.79 5.70 -40.95
C ARG A 224 -11.33 6.95 -41.67
N ARG A 225 -12.59 6.92 -42.12
CA ARG A 225 -13.22 8.04 -42.86
C ARG A 225 -14.04 8.98 -41.96
N ALA A 226 -14.39 8.56 -40.75
CA ALA A 226 -15.13 9.39 -39.78
C ALA A 226 -14.21 10.31 -38.94
N ARG A 227 -12.90 10.01 -38.86
CA ARG A 227 -11.91 10.81 -38.09
C ARG A 227 -11.30 11.99 -38.86
N ARG A 228 -12.06 12.65 -39.74
CA ARG A 228 -11.51 13.77 -40.53
C ARG A 228 -12.15 15.12 -40.34
N ASN A 229 -13.19 15.28 -39.51
CA ASN A 229 -13.71 16.62 -39.24
C ASN A 229 -14.23 16.75 -37.80
N THR A 230 -13.90 17.90 -37.22
CA THR A 230 -14.36 18.51 -35.96
C THR A 230 -13.83 17.93 -34.64
N ILE A 231 -12.90 18.68 -34.05
CA ILE A 231 -12.70 18.77 -32.60
C ILE A 231 -14.03 19.25 -31.99
N ASN A 232 -14.71 18.36 -31.29
CA ASN A 232 -15.88 18.67 -30.47
C ASN A 232 -15.52 18.27 -29.03
N PRO A 233 -15.78 19.10 -28.01
CA PRO A 233 -15.37 18.81 -26.64
C PRO A 233 -16.11 17.56 -26.19
N ARG A 234 -15.38 16.44 -26.06
CA ARG A 234 -15.98 15.19 -25.61
C ARG A 234 -16.45 15.38 -24.17
N HIS A 235 -17.74 15.14 -23.99
CA HIS A 235 -18.47 15.17 -22.73
C HIS A 235 -17.70 14.45 -21.62
N LEU A 236 -17.61 15.12 -20.46
CA LEU A 236 -17.08 14.65 -19.18
C LEU A 236 -17.81 13.41 -18.60
N GLU A 237 -18.80 12.84 -19.29
CA GLU A 237 -19.82 11.98 -18.65
C GLU A 237 -19.63 10.47 -18.80
N LYS A 238 -18.61 9.95 -19.50
CA LYS A 238 -18.30 8.50 -19.46
C LYS A 238 -16.80 8.20 -19.59
N ARG A 239 -16.02 8.46 -18.53
CA ARG A 239 -14.74 7.79 -18.26
C ARG A 239 -14.98 6.54 -17.39
N ALA A 240 -15.85 5.64 -17.84
CA ALA A 240 -16.10 4.38 -17.14
C ALA A 240 -15.19 3.31 -17.75
N ASP A 241 -14.11 2.96 -17.05
CA ASP A 241 -13.35 1.70 -17.24
C ASP A 241 -13.01 1.34 -18.70
N ILE A 242 -12.60 2.35 -19.48
CA ILE A 242 -12.09 2.15 -20.84
C ILE A 242 -10.58 2.01 -20.73
N ASP A 243 -10.04 0.96 -21.38
CA ASP A 243 -8.60 0.76 -21.60
C ASP A 243 -7.92 2.11 -21.94
N PRO A 244 -6.99 2.60 -21.08
CA PRO A 244 -6.33 3.89 -21.28
C PRO A 244 -5.68 4.03 -22.66
N THR A 245 -5.22 2.93 -23.26
CA THR A 245 -4.58 2.94 -24.58
C THR A 245 -5.55 3.32 -25.71
N LEU A 246 -6.86 3.12 -25.51
CA LEU A 246 -7.90 3.54 -26.46
C LEU A 246 -8.26 5.03 -26.32
N LEU A 247 -7.98 5.62 -25.15
CA LEU A 247 -8.30 7.02 -24.85
C LEU A 247 -7.16 7.95 -25.21
N TYR A 248 -5.92 7.52 -24.96
CA TYR A 248 -4.72 8.31 -25.19
C TYR A 248 -3.91 7.71 -26.34
N PRO A 249 -4.00 8.29 -27.55
CA PRO A 249 -3.15 7.85 -28.66
C PRO A 249 -1.68 8.16 -28.38
N ALA A 250 -0.79 7.26 -28.80
CA ALA A 250 0.65 7.47 -28.72
C ALA A 250 1.14 8.46 -29.77
N TYR A 251 2.03 9.35 -29.35
CA TYR A 251 2.73 10.30 -30.20
C TYR A 251 4.24 10.08 -30.10
N ASN A 252 4.98 10.57 -31.09
CA ASN A 252 6.43 10.50 -31.10
C ASN A 252 7.02 11.87 -31.43
N ILE A 253 8.10 12.23 -30.74
CA ILE A 253 8.97 13.35 -31.11
C ILE A 253 10.33 12.78 -31.55
N SER A 254 10.93 13.39 -32.58
CA SER A 254 12.28 13.04 -33.03
C SER A 254 13.32 13.72 -32.12
N VAL A 255 14.08 12.92 -31.39
CA VAL A 255 15.07 13.35 -30.39
C VAL A 255 16.45 12.84 -30.77
N PRO A 256 17.53 13.63 -30.57
CA PRO A 256 18.90 13.15 -30.79
C PRO A 256 19.21 11.87 -30.01
N ILE A 257 19.91 10.93 -30.64
CA ILE A 257 20.44 9.75 -29.92
C ILE A 257 21.51 10.20 -28.90
N ASP A 258 22.36 11.14 -29.32
CA ASP A 258 23.48 11.66 -28.55
C ASP A 258 23.42 13.19 -28.42
N HIS A 259 23.21 13.68 -27.19
CA HIS A 259 23.20 15.10 -26.87
C HIS A 259 24.60 15.70 -26.63
N PHE A 260 25.64 14.87 -26.47
CA PHE A 260 26.95 15.29 -25.94
C PHE A 260 28.11 14.84 -26.85
N HIS A 261 28.16 15.41 -28.06
CA HIS A 261 29.21 15.14 -29.07
C HIS A 261 30.65 15.54 -28.69
N ASN A 262 30.86 16.05 -27.48
CA ASN A 262 32.18 16.46 -26.97
C ASN A 262 32.65 15.55 -25.81
N ASP A 263 31.85 14.58 -25.40
CA ASP A 263 32.16 13.69 -24.29
C ASP A 263 32.60 12.31 -24.81
N SER A 264 33.83 11.93 -24.51
CA SER A 264 34.41 10.65 -24.93
C SER A 264 33.61 9.42 -24.48
N LEU A 265 32.76 9.54 -23.46
CA LEU A 265 31.89 8.45 -23.00
C LEU A 265 30.94 7.95 -24.11
N TYR A 266 30.55 8.83 -25.04
CA TYR A 266 29.56 8.52 -26.08
C TYR A 266 30.18 8.21 -27.45
N GLU A 267 31.51 8.14 -27.55
CA GLU A 267 32.18 7.74 -28.79
C GLU A 267 31.89 6.26 -29.14
N PRO A 268 31.68 5.91 -30.43
CA PRO A 268 31.53 6.84 -31.55
C PRO A 268 30.20 7.59 -31.48
N HIS A 269 30.26 8.91 -31.66
CA HIS A 269 29.10 9.79 -31.61
C HIS A 269 28.08 9.49 -32.70
N SER A 270 26.81 9.78 -32.41
CA SER A 270 25.71 9.65 -33.36
C SER A 270 25.02 10.99 -33.58
N SER A 271 24.90 11.41 -34.84
CA SER A 271 24.06 12.56 -35.21
C SER A 271 22.64 12.17 -35.62
N ASP A 272 22.29 10.89 -35.47
CA ASP A 272 20.96 10.39 -35.79
C ASP A 272 19.95 10.75 -34.68
N THR A 273 18.68 10.55 -34.98
CA THR A 273 17.56 10.79 -34.07
C THR A 273 16.69 9.56 -33.94
N PHE A 274 15.97 9.43 -32.84
CA PHE A 274 15.02 8.35 -32.59
C PHE A 274 13.64 8.89 -32.19
N PRO A 275 12.57 8.11 -32.38
CA PRO A 275 11.23 8.50 -31.95
C PRO A 275 11.05 8.24 -30.45
N LEU A 276 11.09 9.31 -29.65
CA LEU A 276 10.73 9.26 -28.23
C LEU A 276 9.21 9.33 -28.09
N ARG A 277 8.63 8.31 -27.46
CA ARG A 277 7.17 8.14 -27.34
C ARG A 277 6.60 8.94 -26.17
N TYR A 278 5.42 9.52 -26.37
CA TYR A 278 4.67 10.21 -25.32
C TYR A 278 3.16 10.16 -25.54
N TRP A 279 2.41 10.46 -24.48
CA TRP A 279 0.95 10.61 -24.48
C TRP A 279 0.58 11.86 -23.71
N PHE A 280 -0.60 12.43 -24.00
CA PHE A 280 -1.07 13.58 -23.24
C PHE A 280 -2.59 13.65 -23.14
N ASP A 281 -3.05 14.36 -22.10
CA ASP A 281 -4.44 14.77 -21.91
C ASP A 281 -4.51 16.29 -21.75
N ALA A 282 -5.04 16.97 -22.76
CA ALA A 282 -5.25 18.41 -22.76
C ALA A 282 -6.70 18.81 -22.39
N THR A 283 -7.55 17.88 -21.95
CA THR A 283 -8.97 18.12 -21.65
C THR A 283 -9.20 19.29 -20.68
N TYR A 284 -8.28 19.50 -19.75
CA TYR A 284 -8.41 20.50 -18.67
C TYR A 284 -7.65 21.81 -18.95
N TYR A 285 -6.93 21.88 -20.07
CA TYR A 285 -6.03 22.97 -20.34
C TYR A 285 -6.75 24.31 -20.54
N LYS A 286 -6.20 25.37 -19.94
CA LYS A 286 -6.56 26.76 -20.22
C LYS A 286 -5.29 27.59 -20.42
N PRO A 287 -5.33 28.69 -21.21
CA PRO A 287 -4.18 29.57 -21.37
C PRO A 287 -3.57 30.00 -20.03
N GLY A 288 -2.27 29.78 -19.88
CA GLY A 288 -1.53 30.03 -18.64
C GLY A 288 -1.31 28.78 -17.77
N GLY A 289 -2.03 27.69 -18.00
CA GLY A 289 -1.79 26.42 -17.31
C GLY A 289 -0.44 25.79 -17.64
N PRO A 290 0.10 24.91 -16.77
CA PRO A 290 1.38 24.25 -16.98
C PRO A 290 1.30 23.05 -17.92
N VAL A 291 2.46 22.59 -18.38
CA VAL A 291 2.66 21.22 -18.88
C VAL A 291 3.19 20.39 -17.71
N ILE A 292 2.49 19.32 -17.33
CA ILE A 292 2.88 18.43 -16.22
C ILE A 292 3.33 17.11 -16.82
N VAL A 293 4.60 16.76 -16.65
CA VAL A 293 5.23 15.59 -17.24
C VAL A 293 5.46 14.53 -16.18
N LEU A 294 4.75 13.41 -16.30
CA LEU A 294 5.04 12.18 -15.59
C LEU A 294 6.04 11.36 -16.39
N GLN A 295 7.15 11.06 -15.75
CA GLN A 295 8.22 10.26 -16.34
C GLN A 295 7.98 8.78 -16.08
N SER A 296 8.04 7.97 -17.13
CA SER A 296 7.68 6.54 -17.01
C SER A 296 8.73 5.70 -16.27
N GLY A 297 9.96 6.22 -16.14
CA GLY A 297 11.08 5.48 -15.58
C GLY A 297 11.47 4.28 -16.44
N GLU A 298 11.95 3.24 -15.78
CA GLU A 298 12.52 2.01 -16.31
C GLU A 298 11.46 1.01 -16.82
N THR A 299 10.38 1.52 -17.43
CA THR A 299 9.23 0.73 -17.90
C THR A 299 8.63 1.28 -19.20
N ASP A 300 7.83 0.46 -19.89
CA ASP A 300 6.98 0.94 -20.99
C ASP A 300 5.95 1.94 -20.44
N GLY A 301 5.83 3.10 -21.08
CA GLY A 301 4.96 4.19 -20.60
C GLY A 301 3.46 3.88 -20.68
N THR A 302 3.04 2.83 -21.38
CA THR A 302 1.64 2.39 -21.43
C THR A 302 1.07 2.04 -20.05
N GLY A 303 1.91 1.53 -19.14
CA GLY A 303 1.52 1.24 -17.76
C GLY A 303 1.20 2.48 -16.92
N ARG A 304 1.57 3.68 -17.39
CA ARG A 304 1.37 4.95 -16.68
C ARG A 304 0.16 5.74 -17.18
N LEU A 305 -0.52 5.29 -18.24
CA LEU A 305 -1.63 6.03 -18.85
C LEU A 305 -2.85 6.19 -17.92
N VAL A 306 -3.01 5.29 -16.96
CA VAL A 306 -4.05 5.42 -15.92
C VAL A 306 -3.94 6.76 -15.17
N PHE A 307 -2.73 7.30 -15.03
CA PHE A 307 -2.48 8.55 -14.31
C PHE A 307 -2.98 9.80 -15.07
N LEU A 308 -3.27 9.70 -16.37
CA LEU A 308 -3.96 10.76 -17.11
C LEU A 308 -5.46 10.81 -16.78
N GLN A 309 -6.03 9.70 -16.29
CA GLN A 309 -7.45 9.59 -15.95
C GLN A 309 -7.75 9.85 -14.49
N LYS A 310 -6.88 9.37 -13.60
CA LYS A 310 -7.00 9.43 -12.13
C LYS A 310 -5.59 9.52 -11.52
N GLY A 311 -5.44 9.63 -10.21
CA GLY A 311 -4.11 9.77 -9.59
C GLY A 311 -3.49 11.16 -9.75
N ILE A 312 -2.23 11.29 -9.33
CA ILE A 312 -1.61 12.59 -9.09
C ILE A 312 -1.50 13.46 -10.36
N LEU A 313 -1.13 12.87 -11.51
CA LEU A 313 -1.01 13.60 -12.77
C LEU A 313 -2.35 14.22 -13.19
N HIS A 314 -3.44 13.45 -13.09
CA HIS A 314 -4.80 13.92 -13.31
C HIS A 314 -5.18 15.04 -12.33
N GLN A 315 -4.95 14.84 -11.03
CA GLN A 315 -5.30 15.81 -9.99
C GLN A 315 -4.60 17.16 -10.21
N LEU A 316 -3.30 17.13 -10.51
CA LEU A 316 -2.53 18.34 -10.81
C LEU A 316 -3.02 19.03 -12.09
N ALA A 317 -3.30 18.29 -13.16
CA ALA A 317 -3.81 18.86 -14.42
C ALA A 317 -5.15 19.56 -14.22
N VAL A 318 -6.09 18.95 -13.49
CA VAL A 318 -7.38 19.55 -13.15
C VAL A 318 -7.21 20.81 -12.30
N ALA A 319 -6.40 20.73 -11.24
CA ALA A 319 -6.24 21.80 -10.26
C ALA A 319 -5.51 23.04 -10.80
N THR A 320 -4.63 22.86 -11.77
CA THR A 320 -3.80 23.93 -12.36
C THR A 320 -4.25 24.34 -13.76
N HIS A 321 -5.30 23.70 -14.30
CA HIS A 321 -5.73 23.85 -15.70
C HIS A 321 -4.60 23.55 -16.70
N GLY A 322 -3.80 22.53 -16.39
CA GLY A 322 -2.64 22.10 -17.17
C GLY A 322 -2.92 20.99 -18.17
N ILE A 323 -1.86 20.60 -18.87
CA ILE A 323 -1.81 19.40 -19.73
C ILE A 323 -1.08 18.32 -18.95
N GLY A 324 -1.70 17.15 -18.80
CA GLY A 324 -1.00 15.96 -18.29
C GLY A 324 -0.26 15.26 -19.43
N VAL A 325 1.00 14.89 -19.22
CA VAL A 325 1.85 14.20 -20.19
C VAL A 325 2.46 12.99 -19.53
N VAL A 326 2.43 11.84 -20.21
CA VAL A 326 3.26 10.68 -19.88
C VAL A 326 4.37 10.61 -20.92
N LEU A 327 5.62 10.69 -20.47
CA LEU A 327 6.81 10.62 -21.31
C LEU A 327 7.54 9.31 -21.08
N GLU A 328 7.80 8.58 -22.15
CA GLU A 328 8.58 7.35 -22.10
C GLU A 328 10.08 7.65 -22.00
N HIS A 329 10.82 6.78 -21.32
CA HIS A 329 12.27 6.90 -21.19
C HIS A 329 12.98 6.24 -22.39
N ARG A 330 14.14 6.77 -22.81
CA ARG A 330 14.98 6.12 -23.82
C ARG A 330 15.30 4.67 -23.43
N TYR A 331 15.33 3.77 -24.41
CA TYR A 331 15.54 2.32 -24.25
C TYR A 331 14.41 1.52 -23.59
N TYR A 332 13.28 2.15 -23.25
CA TYR A 332 12.10 1.46 -22.73
C TYR A 332 10.92 1.57 -23.69
N GLY A 333 10.00 0.60 -23.61
CA GLY A 333 8.84 0.51 -24.49
C GLY A 333 9.25 0.49 -25.97
N THR A 334 8.82 1.50 -26.73
CA THR A 334 9.18 1.65 -28.15
C THR A 334 10.17 2.77 -28.41
N SER A 335 10.65 3.44 -27.37
CA SER A 335 11.57 4.57 -27.44
C SER A 335 13.03 4.12 -27.52
N ILE A 336 13.34 3.29 -28.53
CA ILE A 336 14.65 2.64 -28.66
C ILE A 336 15.52 3.39 -29.69
N PRO A 337 16.66 3.97 -29.28
CA PRO A 337 17.53 4.73 -30.18
C PRO A 337 18.42 3.86 -31.07
N THR A 338 18.70 2.62 -30.68
CA THR A 338 19.67 1.74 -31.34
C THR A 338 19.01 0.50 -31.96
N PRO A 339 19.70 -0.20 -32.89
CA PRO A 339 19.15 -1.40 -33.54
C PRO A 339 18.96 -2.61 -32.61
N ASP A 340 19.68 -2.66 -31.49
CA ASP A 340 19.64 -3.72 -30.48
C ASP A 340 20.10 -3.19 -29.10
N PHE A 341 20.12 -4.09 -28.11
CA PHE A 341 20.57 -3.85 -26.73
C PHE A 341 21.97 -4.42 -26.44
N SER A 342 22.82 -4.55 -27.46
CA SER A 342 24.23 -4.90 -27.25
C SER A 342 24.90 -3.85 -26.35
N THR A 343 25.93 -4.24 -25.59
CA THR A 343 26.61 -3.32 -24.66
C THR A 343 27.13 -2.06 -25.33
N GLU A 344 27.63 -2.18 -26.57
CA GLU A 344 28.06 -1.02 -27.37
C GLU A 344 26.90 -0.07 -27.66
N ASN A 345 25.74 -0.61 -28.03
CA ASN A 345 24.55 0.19 -28.32
C ASN A 345 23.94 0.80 -27.06
N LEU A 346 24.04 0.14 -25.90
CA LEU A 346 23.57 0.68 -24.63
C LEU A 346 24.38 1.89 -24.12
N ARG A 347 25.51 2.28 -24.74
CA ARG A 347 26.33 3.42 -24.29
C ARG A 347 25.57 4.76 -24.18
N PHE A 348 24.47 4.93 -24.92
CA PHE A 348 23.63 6.12 -24.80
C PHE A 348 22.55 6.01 -23.71
N LEU A 349 22.43 4.88 -23.02
CA LEU A 349 21.57 4.68 -21.87
C LEU A 349 22.30 5.16 -20.61
N THR A 350 22.38 6.47 -20.46
CA THR A 350 22.92 7.13 -19.27
C THR A 350 21.93 8.14 -18.71
N THR A 351 22.00 8.42 -17.41
CA THR A 351 21.13 9.40 -16.77
C THR A 351 21.29 10.80 -17.38
N ASP A 352 22.51 11.22 -17.70
CA ASP A 352 22.79 12.52 -18.35
C ASP A 352 22.08 12.65 -19.72
N GLN A 353 22.17 11.62 -20.57
CA GLN A 353 21.52 11.62 -21.88
C GLN A 353 19.99 11.60 -21.78
N ALA A 354 19.44 10.81 -20.86
CA ALA A 354 18.02 10.77 -20.62
C ALA A 354 17.49 12.12 -20.08
N LEU A 355 18.20 12.77 -19.14
CA LEU A 355 17.84 14.11 -18.66
C LEU A 355 17.82 15.12 -19.82
N ALA A 356 18.76 15.01 -20.76
CA ALA A 356 18.79 15.84 -21.95
C ALA A 356 17.60 15.59 -22.90
N ASP A 357 17.09 14.36 -23.00
CA ASP A 357 15.85 14.07 -23.75
C ASP A 357 14.67 14.85 -23.22
N GLU A 358 14.50 14.91 -21.91
CA GLU A 358 13.37 15.60 -21.29
C GLU A 358 13.45 17.12 -21.48
N VAL A 359 14.66 17.66 -21.38
CA VAL A 359 14.92 19.06 -21.69
C VAL A 359 14.65 19.35 -23.17
N TYR A 360 15.05 18.44 -24.06
CA TYR A 360 14.78 18.54 -25.48
C TYR A 360 13.28 18.47 -25.76
N PHE A 361 12.56 17.52 -25.15
CA PHE A 361 11.11 17.40 -25.24
C PHE A 361 10.43 18.71 -24.82
N ALA A 362 10.74 19.22 -23.62
CA ALA A 362 10.13 20.43 -23.09
C ALA A 362 10.36 21.66 -23.99
N LYS A 363 11.51 21.74 -24.67
CA LYS A 363 11.85 22.85 -25.57
C LYS A 363 11.28 22.72 -26.98
N ASN A 364 10.93 21.52 -27.43
CA ASN A 364 10.64 21.27 -28.84
C ASN A 364 9.27 20.64 -29.11
N VAL A 365 8.59 20.11 -28.09
CA VAL A 365 7.30 19.44 -28.29
C VAL A 365 6.25 20.38 -28.89
N VAL A 366 5.47 19.83 -29.82
CA VAL A 366 4.26 20.43 -30.36
C VAL A 366 3.15 19.40 -30.19
N PHE A 367 2.16 19.72 -29.36
CA PHE A 367 1.05 18.81 -29.08
C PHE A 367 0.02 18.85 -30.22
N GLU A 368 -0.38 17.67 -30.71
CA GLU A 368 -1.37 17.56 -31.78
C GLU A 368 -2.70 18.23 -31.38
N GLY A 369 -3.22 19.09 -32.27
CA GLY A 369 -4.43 19.88 -32.03
C GLY A 369 -4.20 21.17 -31.22
N LEU A 370 -2.99 21.42 -30.73
CA LEU A 370 -2.60 22.61 -29.98
C LEU A 370 -1.45 23.40 -30.65
N GLU A 371 -1.23 23.21 -31.95
CA GLU A 371 -0.12 23.81 -32.73
C GLU A 371 -0.15 25.35 -32.75
N HIS A 372 -1.32 25.93 -32.49
CA HIS A 372 -1.53 27.38 -32.40
C HIS A 372 -1.05 27.98 -31.07
N LEU A 373 -0.62 27.15 -30.11
CA LEU A 373 -0.11 27.56 -28.81
C LEU A 373 1.40 27.30 -28.74
N ASN A 374 2.14 28.23 -28.13
CA ASN A 374 3.55 28.03 -27.82
C ASN A 374 3.69 27.41 -26.42
N LEU A 375 3.61 26.08 -26.36
CA LEU A 375 3.68 25.28 -25.13
C LEU A 375 5.10 24.79 -24.81
N GLN A 376 6.13 25.38 -25.43
CA GLN A 376 7.53 25.02 -25.22
C GLN A 376 8.12 25.80 -24.05
N ALA A 377 9.03 25.19 -23.30
CA ALA A 377 9.85 25.90 -22.31
C ALA A 377 10.76 26.93 -23.00
N PRO A 378 10.99 28.12 -22.43
CA PRO A 378 10.52 28.58 -21.12
C PRO A 378 9.19 29.38 -21.19
N ASN A 379 8.40 29.25 -22.26
CA ASN A 379 7.19 30.07 -22.46
C ASN A 379 6.05 29.68 -21.51
N VAL A 380 5.93 28.39 -21.18
CA VAL A 380 5.01 27.85 -20.17
C VAL A 380 5.77 27.17 -19.04
N ALA A 381 5.14 27.03 -17.88
CA ALA A 381 5.72 26.32 -16.76
C ALA A 381 5.69 24.81 -17.04
N TYR A 382 6.84 24.16 -16.90
CA TYR A 382 6.94 22.70 -16.89
C TYR A 382 7.03 22.21 -15.44
N ILE A 383 6.15 21.28 -15.07
CA ILE A 383 6.17 20.61 -13.78
C ILE A 383 6.49 19.13 -14.02
N GLY A 384 7.50 18.59 -13.34
CA GLY A 384 7.85 17.18 -13.44
C GLY A 384 7.29 16.34 -12.28
N TYR A 385 6.96 15.08 -12.53
CA TYR A 385 6.62 14.08 -11.52
C TYR A 385 7.25 12.73 -11.89
N GLY A 386 7.72 11.97 -10.89
CA GLY A 386 8.20 10.62 -11.07
C GLY A 386 8.36 9.86 -9.75
N GLY A 387 8.21 8.54 -9.84
CA GLY A 387 8.39 7.58 -8.75
C GLY A 387 9.71 6.80 -8.88
N SER A 388 10.34 6.37 -7.79
CA SER A 388 11.53 5.50 -7.83
C SER A 388 12.73 6.18 -8.53
N TYR A 389 13.40 5.50 -9.48
CA TYR A 389 14.41 6.08 -10.37
C TYR A 389 13.89 7.35 -11.08
N ALA A 390 12.64 7.35 -11.56
CA ALA A 390 12.03 8.54 -12.15
C ALA A 390 11.82 9.67 -11.14
N GLY A 391 11.71 9.35 -9.84
CA GLY A 391 11.70 10.33 -8.76
C GLY A 391 13.07 11.00 -8.60
N ALA A 392 14.14 10.20 -8.51
CA ALA A 392 15.51 10.70 -8.48
C ALA A 392 15.82 11.57 -9.72
N PHE A 393 15.39 11.09 -10.88
CA PHE A 393 15.51 11.80 -12.15
C PHE A 393 14.81 13.16 -12.15
N ASN A 394 13.58 13.26 -11.62
CA ASN A 394 12.88 14.53 -11.43
C ASN A 394 13.58 15.47 -10.47
N ALA A 395 14.22 14.95 -9.42
CA ALA A 395 15.03 15.77 -8.51
C ALA A 395 16.23 16.38 -9.25
N PHE A 396 16.87 15.59 -10.12
CA PHE A 396 18.00 16.05 -10.95
C PHE A 396 17.56 17.08 -11.98
N LEU A 397 16.45 16.86 -12.69
CA LEU A 397 15.93 17.84 -13.65
C LEU A 397 15.72 19.21 -13.03
N ARG A 398 15.10 19.25 -11.85
CA ARG A 398 14.83 20.51 -11.16
C ARG A 398 16.09 21.25 -10.78
N LYS A 399 17.10 20.52 -10.30
CA LYS A 399 18.38 21.09 -9.85
C LYS A 399 19.27 21.52 -11.02
N LEU A 400 19.30 20.74 -12.11
CA LEU A 400 20.23 20.94 -13.23
C LEU A 400 19.66 21.84 -14.33
N TYR A 401 18.34 21.80 -14.55
CA TYR A 401 17.68 22.53 -15.63
C TYR A 401 16.59 23.48 -15.10
N PRO A 402 16.95 24.41 -14.20
CA PRO A 402 15.93 25.15 -13.47
C PRO A 402 15.17 26.19 -14.29
N ASP A 403 15.73 26.58 -15.44
CA ASP A 403 15.12 27.48 -16.40
C ASP A 403 14.13 26.77 -17.35
N VAL A 404 14.16 25.43 -17.35
CA VAL A 404 13.29 24.58 -18.19
C VAL A 404 12.16 24.02 -17.34
N PHE A 405 12.50 23.34 -16.23
CA PHE A 405 11.53 22.79 -15.29
C PHE A 405 11.31 23.77 -14.14
N TRP A 406 10.10 24.31 -14.06
CA TRP A 406 9.72 25.30 -13.05
C TRP A 406 9.65 24.68 -11.65
N GLY A 407 9.09 23.48 -11.55
CA GLY A 407 8.98 22.69 -10.31
C GLY A 407 9.00 21.20 -10.61
N THR A 408 9.43 20.35 -9.68
CA THR A 408 9.30 18.89 -9.82
C THR A 408 8.95 18.22 -8.50
N ILE A 409 8.35 17.04 -8.60
CA ILE A 409 8.00 16.16 -7.49
C ILE A 409 8.78 14.86 -7.66
N SER A 410 9.61 14.56 -6.67
CA SER A 410 10.40 13.34 -6.54
C SER A 410 9.72 12.45 -5.51
N SER A 411 8.90 11.50 -5.98
CA SER A 411 8.22 10.53 -5.13
C SER A 411 9.03 9.23 -5.00
N SER A 412 9.23 8.73 -3.79
CA SER A 412 10.12 7.60 -3.47
C SER A 412 11.45 7.68 -4.23
N GLY A 413 12.00 8.89 -4.33
CA GLY A 413 13.07 9.22 -5.25
C GLY A 413 14.41 8.74 -4.72
N VAL A 414 14.97 7.71 -5.33
CA VAL A 414 16.25 7.09 -4.93
C VAL A 414 17.45 7.96 -5.34
N THR A 415 17.57 9.15 -4.76
CA THR A 415 18.55 10.17 -5.18
C THR A 415 19.99 9.82 -4.83
N GLU A 416 20.19 8.84 -3.95
CA GLU A 416 21.51 8.28 -3.63
C GLU A 416 21.70 6.94 -4.35
N ALA A 417 22.70 6.85 -5.24
CA ALA A 417 23.19 5.62 -5.83
C ALA A 417 24.09 4.87 -4.84
N ILE A 418 23.85 3.56 -4.66
CA ILE A 418 24.50 2.76 -3.60
C ILE A 418 24.88 1.40 -4.18
N TRP A 419 26.17 1.05 -4.24
CA TRP A 419 26.61 -0.22 -4.82
C TRP A 419 26.11 -1.45 -4.04
N ASP A 420 26.45 -1.54 -2.75
CA ASP A 420 25.97 -2.58 -1.84
C ASP A 420 24.79 -2.06 -1.03
N TYR A 421 23.58 -2.41 -1.46
CA TYR A 421 22.33 -1.87 -0.93
C TYR A 421 21.59 -2.86 -0.03
N TRP A 422 22.31 -3.46 0.92
CA TRP A 422 21.73 -4.36 1.93
C TRP A 422 20.64 -3.69 2.80
N THR A 423 20.69 -2.36 2.97
CA THR A 423 19.74 -1.59 3.77
C THR A 423 18.31 -1.59 3.21
N TYR A 424 18.11 -2.03 1.96
CA TYR A 424 16.80 -2.26 1.36
C TYR A 424 15.84 -3.04 2.28
N TYR A 425 16.39 -4.02 3.02
CA TYR A 425 15.63 -4.89 3.90
C TYR A 425 15.35 -4.30 5.30
N GLU A 426 15.95 -3.16 5.67
CA GLU A 426 15.79 -2.60 7.02
C GLU A 426 14.40 -2.00 7.29
N PRO A 427 13.75 -1.28 6.35
CA PRO A 427 12.34 -0.91 6.51
C PRO A 427 11.44 -2.13 6.74
N ILE A 428 11.69 -3.24 6.03
CA ILE A 428 10.93 -4.50 6.19
C ILE A 428 11.13 -5.05 7.61
N ARG A 429 12.37 -5.02 8.13
CA ARG A 429 12.68 -5.46 9.50
C ARG A 429 11.96 -4.64 10.56
N VAL A 430 11.94 -3.32 10.39
CA VAL A 430 11.38 -2.39 11.37
C VAL A 430 9.85 -2.42 11.36
N TYR A 431 9.25 -2.40 10.18
CA TYR A 431 7.80 -2.23 10.03
C TYR A 431 7.05 -3.55 9.82
N GLY A 432 7.74 -4.65 9.51
CA GLY A 432 7.14 -5.97 9.42
C GLY A 432 6.65 -6.48 10.77
N GLY A 433 5.61 -7.32 10.75
CA GLY A 433 5.08 -7.94 11.97
C GLY A 433 6.17 -8.74 12.69
N GLN A 434 6.47 -8.38 13.94
CA GLN A 434 7.66 -8.88 14.66
C GLN A 434 7.76 -10.41 14.76
N PRO A 435 6.66 -11.18 14.96
CA PRO A 435 6.73 -12.64 14.89
C PRO A 435 7.19 -13.16 13.52
N CYS A 436 6.67 -12.59 12.43
CA CYS A 436 7.06 -12.95 11.07
C CYS A 436 8.53 -12.64 10.82
N ILE A 437 8.98 -11.42 11.17
CA ILE A 437 10.37 -10.99 11.00
C ILE A 437 11.34 -11.87 11.82
N THR A 438 10.97 -12.23 13.05
CA THR A 438 11.79 -13.12 13.90
C THR A 438 11.97 -14.49 13.25
N TYR A 439 10.89 -15.07 12.70
CA TYR A 439 10.99 -16.35 11.99
C TYR A 439 11.81 -16.24 10.69
N ILE A 440 11.63 -15.16 9.93
CA ILE A 440 12.46 -14.86 8.75
C ILE A 440 13.94 -14.86 9.13
N GLN A 441 14.32 -14.07 10.13
CA GLN A 441 15.71 -13.96 10.57
C GLN A 441 16.33 -15.29 11.00
N LYS A 442 15.60 -16.07 11.82
CA LYS A 442 16.12 -17.34 12.37
C LYS A 442 16.21 -18.42 11.32
N ILE A 443 15.18 -18.57 10.48
CA ILE A 443 15.18 -19.57 9.41
C ILE A 443 16.22 -19.21 8.35
N THR A 444 16.32 -17.94 7.93
CA THR A 444 17.38 -17.49 7.02
C THR A 444 18.77 -17.74 7.61
N ASN A 445 18.99 -17.48 8.89
CA ASN A 445 20.27 -17.80 9.52
C ASN A 445 20.54 -19.31 9.61
N MET A 446 19.51 -20.13 9.81
CA MET A 446 19.59 -21.58 9.75
C MET A 446 20.04 -22.04 8.35
N LEU A 447 19.50 -21.44 7.27
CA LEU A 447 19.98 -21.67 5.90
C LEU A 447 21.45 -21.30 5.75
N ASP A 448 21.85 -20.10 6.20
CA ASP A 448 23.25 -19.63 6.11
C ASP A 448 24.21 -20.55 6.86
N ASN A 449 23.84 -21.04 8.05
CA ASN A 449 24.66 -21.97 8.82
C ASN A 449 24.87 -23.29 8.06
N ILE A 450 23.86 -23.77 7.33
CA ILE A 450 23.97 -24.97 6.50
C ILE A 450 24.79 -24.70 5.24
N LEU A 451 24.43 -23.68 4.45
CA LEU A 451 25.03 -23.40 3.15
C LEU A 451 26.48 -22.91 3.26
N ILE A 452 26.78 -22.06 4.26
CA ILE A 452 28.08 -21.39 4.38
C ILE A 452 29.00 -22.12 5.37
N LYS A 453 28.50 -22.49 6.56
CA LYS A 453 29.37 -23.04 7.62
C LYS A 453 29.54 -24.55 7.53
N LEU A 454 28.47 -25.31 7.34
CA LEU A 454 28.57 -26.76 7.16
C LEU A 454 29.07 -27.09 5.76
N ASN A 455 28.42 -26.53 4.73
CA ASN A 455 28.81 -26.62 3.32
C ASN A 455 29.14 -28.07 2.89
N THR A 456 28.22 -29.01 3.17
CA THR A 456 28.35 -30.41 2.73
C THR A 456 27.27 -30.73 1.71
N SER A 457 27.66 -31.41 0.61
CA SER A 457 26.73 -31.73 -0.48
C SER A 457 25.49 -32.48 0.00
N ALA A 458 25.66 -33.43 0.94
CA ALA A 458 24.54 -34.20 1.49
C ALA A 458 23.50 -33.32 2.20
N THR A 459 23.94 -32.42 3.08
CA THR A 459 23.02 -31.53 3.82
C THR A 459 22.42 -30.45 2.93
N THR A 460 23.20 -29.89 2.00
CA THR A 460 22.68 -28.93 1.02
C THR A 460 21.60 -29.56 0.14
N SER A 461 21.81 -30.77 -0.37
CA SER A 461 20.79 -31.47 -1.17
C SER A 461 19.52 -31.78 -0.36
N GLU A 462 19.67 -32.16 0.91
CA GLU A 462 18.52 -32.37 1.82
C GLU A 462 17.73 -31.07 2.04
N LEU A 463 18.43 -29.97 2.29
CA LEU A 463 17.84 -28.64 2.47
C LEU A 463 17.09 -28.17 1.22
N LYS A 464 17.72 -28.25 0.04
CA LYS A 464 17.07 -27.91 -1.24
C LYS A 464 15.83 -28.76 -1.48
N SER A 465 15.92 -30.07 -1.23
CA SER A 465 14.79 -30.99 -1.38
C SER A 465 13.63 -30.65 -0.44
N PHE A 466 13.93 -30.25 0.81
CA PHE A 466 12.92 -29.85 1.79
C PHE A 466 12.05 -28.69 1.30
N PHE A 467 12.65 -27.72 0.61
CA PHE A 467 11.94 -26.59 0.00
C PHE A 467 11.37 -26.87 -1.40
N GLY A 468 11.51 -28.10 -1.90
CA GLY A 468 11.05 -28.49 -3.24
C GLY A 468 11.96 -28.00 -4.37
N LEU A 469 13.19 -27.54 -4.07
CA LEU A 469 14.15 -26.95 -5.00
C LEU A 469 15.37 -27.85 -5.26
N ALA A 470 15.16 -29.18 -5.20
CA ALA A 470 16.23 -30.19 -5.29
C ALA A 470 17.09 -30.10 -6.56
N ASN A 471 16.54 -29.56 -7.64
CA ASN A 471 17.17 -29.49 -8.96
C ASN A 471 17.67 -28.07 -9.30
N VAL A 472 17.77 -27.18 -8.30
CA VAL A 472 18.50 -25.92 -8.45
C VAL A 472 19.99 -26.19 -8.24
N THR A 473 20.80 -25.89 -9.25
CA THR A 473 22.22 -26.19 -9.29
C THR A 473 23.01 -25.39 -8.27
N TYR A 474 22.86 -24.06 -8.26
CA TYR A 474 23.64 -23.18 -7.38
C TYR A 474 22.94 -22.92 -6.04
N ASP A 475 23.72 -22.72 -4.98
CA ASP A 475 23.20 -22.55 -3.62
C ASP A 475 22.66 -21.13 -3.37
N ASP A 476 23.23 -20.15 -4.06
CA ASP A 476 22.80 -18.75 -4.04
C ASP A 476 21.46 -18.53 -4.78
N ASP A 477 21.24 -19.22 -5.91
CA ASP A 477 19.95 -19.29 -6.61
C ASP A 477 18.86 -19.91 -5.74
N PHE A 478 19.19 -21.01 -5.06
CA PHE A 478 18.28 -21.62 -4.11
C PHE A 478 17.90 -20.64 -3.00
N ALA A 479 18.89 -19.97 -2.41
CA ALA A 479 18.67 -19.03 -1.33
C ALA A 479 17.88 -17.79 -1.77
N TYR A 480 18.14 -17.29 -2.99
CA TYR A 480 17.37 -16.20 -3.60
C TYR A 480 15.89 -16.59 -3.77
N ALA A 481 15.62 -17.79 -4.30
CA ALA A 481 14.26 -18.28 -4.47
C ALA A 481 13.51 -18.39 -3.13
N VAL A 482 14.17 -18.87 -2.06
CA VAL A 482 13.57 -18.98 -0.72
C VAL A 482 13.15 -17.61 -0.14
N ALA A 483 13.85 -16.53 -0.52
CA ALA A 483 13.58 -15.16 -0.10
C ALA A 483 12.38 -14.49 -0.82
N SER A 484 11.69 -15.19 -1.74
CA SER A 484 10.60 -14.63 -2.56
C SER A 484 9.49 -13.94 -1.74
N GLY A 485 9.09 -14.53 -0.61
CA GLY A 485 8.07 -13.95 0.27
C GLY A 485 8.51 -12.61 0.88
N VAL A 486 9.78 -12.46 1.23
CA VAL A 486 10.36 -11.21 1.77
C VAL A 486 10.41 -10.14 0.68
N SER A 487 10.81 -10.52 -0.53
CA SER A 487 11.01 -9.62 -1.67
C SER A 487 9.72 -8.97 -2.19
N SER A 488 8.56 -9.58 -1.92
CA SER A 488 7.25 -9.03 -2.30
C SER A 488 6.78 -7.79 -1.51
N TRP A 489 7.53 -7.34 -0.49
CA TRP A 489 7.14 -6.21 0.37
C TRP A 489 6.85 -4.91 -0.40
N GLN A 490 7.65 -4.62 -1.43
CA GLN A 490 7.53 -3.40 -2.24
C GLN A 490 6.18 -3.31 -2.96
N GLY A 491 5.59 -4.45 -3.36
CA GLY A 491 4.35 -4.51 -4.14
C GLY A 491 3.08 -4.12 -3.36
N ARG A 492 3.18 -3.89 -2.04
CA ARG A 492 2.04 -3.47 -1.23
C ARG A 492 1.58 -2.08 -1.64
N ASN A 493 0.27 -1.92 -1.80
CA ASN A 493 -0.36 -0.66 -2.17
C ASN A 493 -1.66 -0.46 -1.39
N TRP A 494 -2.04 0.81 -1.18
CA TRP A 494 -3.34 1.13 -0.58
C TRP A 494 -4.49 1.00 -1.58
N ASP A 495 -4.23 1.15 -2.88
CA ASP A 495 -5.21 0.93 -3.94
C ASP A 495 -5.43 -0.59 -4.13
N PRO A 496 -6.66 -1.10 -3.89
CA PRO A 496 -6.95 -2.52 -4.04
C PRO A 496 -6.66 -3.07 -5.45
N ALA A 497 -6.74 -2.24 -6.49
CA ALA A 497 -6.43 -2.67 -7.86
C ALA A 497 -4.93 -2.84 -8.12
N SER A 498 -4.08 -2.22 -7.29
CA SER A 498 -2.62 -2.22 -7.44
C SER A 498 -1.90 -3.04 -6.37
N ASN A 499 -2.58 -3.42 -5.28
CA ASN A 499 -1.97 -4.04 -4.12
C ASN A 499 -1.54 -5.50 -4.35
N ASP A 500 -0.28 -5.82 -4.05
CA ASP A 500 0.22 -7.18 -3.92
C ASP A 500 0.12 -7.69 -2.45
N PRO A 501 -0.76 -8.66 -2.15
CA PRO A 501 -0.90 -9.21 -0.80
C PRO A 501 0.13 -10.30 -0.46
N THR A 502 1.07 -10.64 -1.36
CA THR A 502 1.99 -11.78 -1.23
C THR A 502 2.76 -11.79 0.08
N PHE A 503 3.34 -10.65 0.49
CA PHE A 503 4.06 -10.55 1.76
C PHE A 503 3.16 -10.84 2.97
N ALA A 504 1.93 -10.30 2.96
CA ALA A 504 0.97 -10.51 4.05
C ALA A 504 0.56 -11.99 4.13
N ASN A 505 0.31 -12.62 2.99
CA ASN A 505 -0.03 -14.04 2.90
C ASN A 505 1.14 -14.93 3.37
N PHE A 506 2.37 -14.58 2.98
CA PHE A 506 3.58 -15.26 3.42
C PHE A 506 3.74 -15.16 4.95
N CYS A 507 3.64 -13.95 5.51
CA CYS A 507 3.72 -13.76 6.95
C CYS A 507 2.61 -14.50 7.70
N ALA A 508 1.37 -14.46 7.20
CA ALA A 508 0.25 -15.19 7.79
C ALA A 508 0.50 -16.71 7.80
N ALA A 509 1.12 -17.25 6.75
CA ALA A 509 1.47 -18.67 6.68
C ALA A 509 2.53 -19.06 7.73
N ILE A 510 3.66 -18.35 7.79
CA ILE A 510 4.77 -18.75 8.68
C ILE A 510 4.52 -18.43 10.16
N THR A 511 3.62 -17.50 10.46
CA THR A 511 3.22 -17.19 11.85
C THR A 511 2.08 -18.06 12.35
N ASN A 512 1.45 -18.87 11.48
CA ASN A 512 0.40 -19.77 11.89
C ASN A 512 0.96 -20.94 12.72
N LEU A 513 0.42 -21.12 13.92
CA LEU A 513 0.82 -22.20 14.83
C LEU A 513 0.33 -23.58 14.39
N THR A 514 -0.59 -23.63 13.43
CA THR A 514 -1.07 -24.86 12.81
C THR A 514 -0.45 -25.02 11.42
N LEU A 515 -0.14 -26.26 11.08
CA LEU A 515 0.40 -26.60 9.78
C LEU A 515 -0.64 -26.34 8.68
N GLN A 516 -0.27 -25.54 7.67
CA GLN A 516 -1.19 -25.12 6.61
C GLN A 516 -1.11 -25.98 5.33
N PHE A 517 -0.01 -26.71 5.12
CA PHE A 517 0.29 -27.35 3.83
C PHE A 517 0.51 -28.86 3.96
N SER A 518 -0.20 -29.65 3.14
CA SER A 518 -0.33 -31.10 3.35
C SER A 518 0.89 -31.98 3.01
N PRO A 519 1.83 -31.65 2.09
CA PRO A 519 3.06 -32.45 2.09
C PRO A 519 4.01 -32.04 3.22
N ALA A 520 3.91 -30.81 3.75
CA ALA A 520 4.82 -30.34 4.81
C ALA A 520 4.72 -31.19 6.08
N ASN A 521 3.57 -31.82 6.36
CA ASN A 521 3.43 -32.72 7.52
C ASN A 521 4.40 -33.90 7.47
N SER A 522 4.66 -34.43 6.27
CA SER A 522 5.57 -35.56 6.08
C SER A 522 7.05 -35.21 6.28
N LEU A 523 7.38 -33.92 6.35
CA LEU A 523 8.75 -33.41 6.45
C LEU A 523 9.15 -33.05 7.90
N GLN A 524 8.33 -33.35 8.90
CA GLN A 524 8.58 -32.94 10.29
C GLN A 524 9.96 -33.41 10.81
N THR A 525 10.31 -34.68 10.62
CA THR A 525 11.60 -35.22 11.08
C THR A 525 12.77 -34.55 10.34
N THR A 526 12.61 -34.24 9.05
CA THR A 526 13.61 -33.50 8.27
C THR A 526 13.74 -32.06 8.77
N ALA A 527 12.63 -31.40 9.12
CA ALA A 527 12.65 -30.05 9.69
C ALA A 527 13.40 -30.02 11.03
N GLU A 528 13.15 -30.98 11.92
CA GLU A 528 13.85 -31.13 13.20
C GLU A 528 15.36 -31.28 13.02
N ASP A 529 15.76 -32.16 12.10
CA ASP A 529 17.16 -32.42 11.80
C ASP A 529 17.86 -31.22 11.12
N LEU A 530 17.20 -30.54 10.16
CA LEU A 530 17.73 -29.31 9.55
C LEU A 530 17.88 -28.18 10.58
N LEU A 531 16.92 -27.99 11.48
CA LEU A 531 17.03 -27.02 12.57
C LEU A 531 18.21 -27.35 13.49
N GLN A 532 18.42 -28.63 13.81
CA GLN A 532 19.58 -29.06 14.58
C GLN A 532 20.90 -28.76 13.86
N LYS A 533 21.02 -29.15 12.58
CA LYS A 533 22.21 -28.92 11.75
C LYS A 533 22.51 -27.43 11.58
N GLY A 534 21.48 -26.60 11.41
CA GLY A 534 21.62 -25.15 11.29
C GLY A 534 21.74 -24.40 12.62
N GLY A 535 21.89 -25.09 13.75
CA GLY A 535 22.24 -24.48 15.04
C GLY A 535 21.06 -24.04 15.93
N TYR A 536 19.84 -24.50 15.63
CA TYR A 536 18.60 -24.12 16.31
C TYR A 536 17.94 -25.26 17.11
N ALA A 537 18.72 -26.27 17.51
CA ALA A 537 18.21 -27.44 18.24
C ALA A 537 17.42 -27.09 19.53
N SER A 538 17.82 -26.04 20.25
CA SER A 538 17.14 -25.58 21.46
C SER A 538 15.80 -24.88 21.20
N GLU A 539 15.55 -24.47 19.96
CA GLU A 539 14.36 -23.71 19.55
C GLU A 539 13.46 -24.52 18.60
N SER A 540 13.80 -25.78 18.32
CA SER A 540 13.09 -26.61 17.34
C SER A 540 11.58 -26.65 17.57
N THR A 541 11.14 -26.78 18.82
CA THR A 541 9.70 -26.80 19.16
C THR A 541 8.94 -25.55 18.70
N THR A 542 9.62 -24.40 18.60
CA THR A 542 9.03 -23.13 18.16
C THR A 542 9.21 -22.87 16.66
N LEU A 543 10.22 -23.48 16.02
CA LEU A 543 10.60 -23.20 14.63
C LEU A 543 10.15 -24.28 13.63
N ILE A 544 9.81 -25.49 14.08
CA ILE A 544 9.36 -26.57 13.19
C ILE A 544 8.14 -26.13 12.36
N THR A 545 7.07 -25.66 13.00
CA THR A 545 5.85 -25.27 12.27
C THR A 545 6.10 -24.09 11.32
N PRO A 546 6.75 -22.98 11.74
CA PRO A 546 7.12 -21.90 10.82
C PRO A 546 7.97 -22.37 9.64
N LEU A 547 8.96 -23.24 9.85
CA LEU A 547 9.82 -23.78 8.79
C LEU A 547 9.04 -24.66 7.80
N LEU A 548 8.18 -25.54 8.31
CA LEU A 548 7.29 -26.36 7.49
C LEU A 548 6.29 -25.50 6.68
N ASN A 549 5.72 -24.47 7.31
CA ASN A 549 4.80 -23.55 6.63
C ASN A 549 5.53 -22.70 5.57
N TRP A 550 6.78 -22.30 5.79
CA TRP A 550 7.58 -21.61 4.78
C TRP A 550 7.82 -22.51 3.57
N ALA A 551 8.30 -23.74 3.78
CA ALA A 551 8.53 -24.69 2.69
C ALA A 551 7.23 -25.00 1.92
N GLY A 552 6.12 -25.20 2.63
CA GLY A 552 4.80 -25.40 2.04
C GLY A 552 4.32 -24.20 1.21
N TRP A 553 4.46 -22.99 1.75
CA TRP A 553 4.10 -21.75 1.05
C TRP A 553 4.95 -21.54 -0.20
N LEU A 554 6.27 -21.72 -0.09
CA LEU A 554 7.20 -21.58 -1.21
C LEU A 554 6.87 -22.58 -2.31
N ASN A 555 6.62 -23.84 -1.95
CA ASN A 555 6.27 -24.87 -2.92
C ASN A 555 4.95 -24.55 -3.64
N GLN A 556 3.92 -24.12 -2.89
CA GLN A 556 2.61 -23.83 -3.48
C GLN A 556 2.61 -22.55 -4.34
N ASN A 557 3.30 -21.50 -3.94
CA ASN A 557 3.17 -20.17 -4.56
C ASN A 557 4.31 -19.85 -5.53
N ILE A 558 5.49 -20.41 -5.34
CA ILE A 558 6.70 -20.11 -6.12
C ILE A 558 7.10 -21.31 -6.97
N VAL A 559 7.41 -22.46 -6.34
CA VAL A 559 7.94 -23.64 -7.06
C VAL A 559 6.92 -24.22 -8.03
N SER A 560 5.63 -24.29 -7.66
CA SER A 560 4.57 -24.85 -8.50
C SER A 560 4.33 -24.09 -9.81
N SER A 561 4.71 -22.81 -9.86
CA SER A 561 4.58 -21.96 -11.05
C SER A 561 5.64 -22.28 -12.11
N CYS A 562 6.73 -22.95 -11.73
CA CYS A 562 7.78 -23.35 -12.64
C CYS A 562 7.34 -24.53 -13.52
N THR A 563 7.19 -24.27 -14.82
CA THR A 563 6.78 -25.26 -15.83
C THR A 563 7.96 -25.88 -16.59
N SER A 564 9.18 -25.42 -16.31
CA SER A 564 10.42 -25.85 -16.97
C SER A 564 11.41 -26.45 -15.96
N SER A 565 12.71 -26.51 -16.27
CA SER A 565 13.73 -26.90 -15.28
C SER A 565 13.83 -25.87 -14.17
N GLN A 566 14.15 -26.29 -12.95
CA GLN A 566 14.28 -25.36 -11.82
C GLN A 566 15.37 -24.31 -12.05
N ASP A 567 16.50 -24.68 -12.66
CA ASP A 567 17.53 -23.72 -13.07
C ASP A 567 17.03 -22.68 -14.08
N ALA A 568 16.06 -23.03 -14.94
CA ALA A 568 15.50 -22.06 -15.89
C ALA A 568 14.51 -21.09 -15.23
N CYS A 569 13.90 -21.48 -14.10
CA CYS A 569 12.95 -20.65 -13.36
C CYS A 569 13.62 -19.81 -12.26
N PHE A 570 14.67 -20.35 -11.63
CA PHE A 570 15.25 -19.80 -10.41
C PHE A 570 16.75 -19.50 -10.53
N GLY A 571 17.37 -19.83 -11.67
CA GLY A 571 18.78 -19.66 -11.89
C GLY A 571 19.13 -18.27 -12.42
N ASN A 572 20.06 -17.59 -11.74
CA ASN A 572 20.74 -16.40 -12.24
C ASN A 572 22.05 -16.75 -12.97
N HIS A 573 22.54 -17.99 -12.91
CA HIS A 573 23.74 -18.42 -13.65
C HIS A 573 23.39 -18.91 -15.07
N ASN A 574 22.96 -17.99 -15.94
CA ASN A 574 22.46 -18.33 -17.29
C ASN A 574 23.15 -17.52 -18.39
N ASP A 575 24.35 -17.96 -18.78
CA ASP A 575 25.17 -17.36 -19.84
C ASP A 575 24.41 -17.21 -21.18
N THR A 576 23.59 -18.20 -21.52
CA THR A 576 22.83 -18.27 -22.77
C THR A 576 21.70 -17.24 -22.77
N PHE A 577 21.04 -17.03 -21.64
CA PHE A 577 20.07 -15.95 -21.48
C PHE A 577 20.76 -14.58 -21.57
N TYR A 578 21.88 -14.41 -20.87
CA TYR A 578 22.58 -13.13 -20.83
C TYR A 578 23.30 -12.76 -22.13
N ALA A 579 23.53 -13.72 -23.02
CA ALA A 579 24.01 -13.47 -24.38
C ALA A 579 22.94 -12.85 -25.29
N GLN A 580 21.65 -12.85 -24.91
CA GLN A 580 20.59 -12.28 -25.72
C GLN A 580 20.65 -10.75 -25.66
N ASP A 581 20.66 -10.09 -26.81
CA ASP A 581 20.68 -8.62 -26.92
C ASP A 581 19.76 -8.06 -28.00
N SER A 582 19.07 -8.90 -28.77
CA SER A 582 18.12 -8.46 -29.80
C SER A 582 16.91 -7.74 -29.19
N LEU A 583 16.31 -6.82 -29.94
CA LEU A 583 15.05 -6.16 -29.52
C LEU A 583 13.92 -7.14 -29.22
N ALA A 584 13.91 -8.30 -29.91
CA ALA A 584 12.91 -9.35 -29.71
C ALA A 584 13.04 -10.07 -28.35
N ALA A 585 14.22 -10.03 -27.73
CA ALA A 585 14.44 -10.55 -26.38
C ALA A 585 13.83 -9.63 -25.29
N GLY A 586 13.44 -8.41 -25.66
CA GLY A 586 12.85 -7.42 -24.77
C GLY A 586 13.87 -6.53 -24.08
N SER A 587 13.38 -5.51 -23.35
CA SER A 587 14.22 -4.48 -22.71
C SER A 587 14.85 -4.91 -21.39
N TRP A 588 14.94 -6.21 -21.10
CA TRP A 588 15.42 -6.71 -19.80
C TRP A 588 16.85 -6.26 -19.49
N ARG A 589 17.66 -5.95 -20.50
CA ARG A 589 19.04 -5.44 -20.35
C ARG A 589 19.12 -3.97 -19.92
N ALA A 590 18.08 -3.17 -20.14
CA ALA A 590 18.17 -1.72 -19.98
C ALA A 590 18.44 -1.32 -18.52
N TRP A 591 17.61 -1.78 -17.59
CA TRP A 591 17.79 -1.45 -16.17
C TRP A 591 19.07 -2.07 -15.57
N PRO A 592 19.39 -3.35 -15.81
CA PRO A 592 20.68 -3.91 -15.46
C PRO A 592 21.87 -3.13 -15.96
N TYR A 593 21.84 -2.66 -17.20
CA TYR A 593 22.93 -1.82 -17.69
C TYR A 593 23.07 -0.53 -16.89
N GLN A 594 21.96 0.17 -16.60
CA GLN A 594 21.99 1.39 -15.78
C GLN A 594 22.56 1.15 -14.39
N TYR A 595 22.14 0.08 -13.71
CA TYR A 595 22.62 -0.16 -12.36
C TYR A 595 24.02 -0.77 -12.30
N CYS A 596 24.43 -1.54 -13.31
CA CYS A 596 25.79 -2.03 -13.44
C CYS A 596 26.78 -0.91 -13.79
N THR A 597 26.32 0.22 -14.35
CA THR A 597 27.18 1.33 -14.78
C THR A 597 27.17 2.53 -13.84
N GLN A 598 25.99 3.03 -13.43
CA GLN A 598 25.86 4.30 -12.70
C GLN A 598 25.13 4.19 -11.34
N TRP A 599 24.22 3.23 -11.14
CA TRP A 599 23.29 3.27 -10.00
C TRP A 599 23.58 2.29 -8.84
N GLY A 600 24.00 1.06 -9.15
CA GLY A 600 24.21 -0.01 -8.16
C GLY A 600 22.92 -0.71 -7.72
N TYR A 601 22.53 -0.52 -6.47
CA TYR A 601 21.38 -1.13 -5.81
C TYR A 601 21.36 -2.65 -5.73
N LEU A 602 22.54 -3.26 -5.60
CA LEU A 602 22.63 -4.71 -5.39
C LEU A 602 22.16 -5.05 -3.97
N GLN A 603 21.04 -5.78 -3.87
CA GLN A 603 20.35 -6.04 -2.60
C GLN A 603 20.96 -7.26 -1.92
N THR A 604 22.03 -7.05 -1.13
CA THR A 604 22.78 -8.17 -0.55
C THR A 604 22.29 -8.58 0.85
N GLY A 605 22.33 -9.89 1.13
CA GLY A 605 22.26 -10.40 2.49
C GLY A 605 23.62 -10.35 3.20
N SER A 606 24.72 -10.40 2.44
CA SER A 606 26.08 -10.34 2.98
C SER A 606 26.43 -9.01 3.64
N GLY A 607 25.84 -7.90 3.19
CA GLY A 607 26.09 -6.55 3.73
C GLY A 607 25.50 -6.30 5.11
N VAL A 608 24.57 -7.15 5.58
CA VAL A 608 23.97 -7.05 6.92
C VAL A 608 25.06 -7.17 8.00
N PRO A 609 25.12 -6.30 9.04
CA PRO A 609 26.11 -6.36 10.10
C PRO A 609 26.24 -7.76 10.73
N ALA A 610 27.46 -8.18 11.07
CA ALA A 610 27.72 -9.55 11.54
C ALA A 610 27.02 -9.91 12.86
N ASN A 611 26.70 -8.92 13.68
CA ASN A 611 25.94 -9.06 14.93
C ASN A 611 24.41 -9.05 14.73
N GLN A 612 23.95 -9.00 13.47
CA GLN A 612 22.54 -8.93 13.11
C GLN A 612 22.16 -10.11 12.19
N LEU A 613 21.02 -10.73 12.47
CA LEU A 613 20.49 -11.81 11.63
C LEU A 613 19.88 -11.22 10.35
N PRO A 614 20.23 -11.75 9.16
CA PRO A 614 19.80 -11.21 7.89
C PRO A 614 18.34 -11.61 7.56
N LEU A 615 17.66 -10.85 6.70
CA LEU A 615 16.31 -11.24 6.21
C LEU A 615 16.38 -12.16 4.98
N ILE A 616 17.41 -11.98 4.17
CA ILE A 616 17.75 -12.85 3.04
C ILE A 616 19.12 -13.51 3.27
N SER A 617 19.44 -14.58 2.55
CA SER A 617 20.68 -15.32 2.81
C SER A 617 21.92 -14.49 2.55
N ARG A 618 22.97 -14.70 3.35
CA ARG A 618 24.30 -14.11 3.12
C ARG A 618 25.02 -14.67 1.89
N THR A 619 24.49 -15.72 1.27
CA THR A 619 24.95 -16.22 -0.04
C THR A 619 24.58 -15.27 -1.18
N ASN A 620 23.48 -14.52 -1.04
CA ASN A 620 23.13 -13.41 -1.93
C ASN A 620 24.05 -12.22 -1.61
N ASN A 621 25.24 -12.25 -2.21
CA ASN A 621 26.32 -11.28 -2.01
C ASN A 621 26.59 -10.48 -3.28
N LEU A 622 27.53 -9.53 -3.22
CA LEU A 622 27.88 -8.73 -4.40
C LEU A 622 28.33 -9.56 -5.60
N GLU A 623 29.01 -10.69 -5.39
CA GLU A 623 29.45 -11.56 -6.48
C GLU A 623 28.24 -12.19 -7.20
N TYR A 624 27.25 -12.64 -6.45
CA TYR A 624 26.00 -13.20 -6.96
C TYR A 624 25.14 -12.13 -7.64
N GLU A 625 24.84 -11.02 -6.95
CA GLU A 625 23.97 -9.96 -7.46
C GLU A 625 24.55 -9.27 -8.70
N SER A 626 25.88 -9.31 -8.90
CA SER A 626 26.55 -8.74 -10.07
C SER A 626 26.84 -9.75 -11.19
N ILE A 627 26.33 -11.00 -11.14
CA ILE A 627 26.47 -11.98 -12.23
C ILE A 627 26.03 -11.36 -13.55
N ILE A 628 24.85 -10.75 -13.59
CA ILE A 628 24.32 -10.08 -14.78
C ILE A 628 25.22 -8.97 -15.31
N CYS A 629 25.92 -8.24 -14.45
CA CYS A 629 26.90 -7.23 -14.88
C CYS A 629 28.05 -7.86 -15.68
N ARG A 630 28.57 -8.98 -15.18
CA ARG A 630 29.68 -9.71 -15.82
C ARG A 630 29.22 -10.44 -17.08
N GLU A 631 28.16 -11.22 -16.98
CA GLU A 631 27.72 -12.13 -18.04
C GLU A 631 27.00 -11.39 -19.17
N ALA A 632 26.17 -10.38 -18.88
CA ALA A 632 25.49 -9.63 -19.92
C ALA A 632 26.39 -8.54 -20.52
N PHE A 633 27.15 -7.81 -19.69
CA PHE A 633 27.82 -6.57 -20.14
C PHE A 633 29.34 -6.62 -20.11
N ASN A 634 29.94 -7.72 -19.63
CA ASN A 634 31.39 -7.81 -19.38
C ASN A 634 31.90 -6.72 -18.42
N ILE A 635 31.07 -6.32 -17.45
CA ILE A 635 31.39 -5.34 -16.41
C ILE A 635 31.73 -6.10 -15.12
N SER A 636 33.00 -6.04 -14.71
CA SER A 636 33.51 -6.68 -13.49
C SER A 636 33.88 -5.70 -12.38
N THR A 637 33.80 -4.40 -12.65
CA THR A 637 34.04 -3.33 -11.68
C THR A 637 32.72 -2.89 -11.04
N PRO A 638 32.75 -2.35 -9.81
CA PRO A 638 31.60 -1.67 -9.23
C PRO A 638 31.07 -0.55 -10.13
N ALA A 639 29.77 -0.28 -10.06
CA ALA A 639 29.16 0.86 -10.73
C ALA A 639 29.78 2.18 -10.24
N ASP A 640 29.91 3.15 -11.14
CA ASP A 640 30.34 4.51 -10.82
C ASP A 640 29.19 5.30 -10.19
N VAL A 641 28.92 5.03 -8.91
CA VAL A 641 27.84 5.68 -8.15
C VAL A 641 28.05 7.19 -8.00
N ASP A 642 29.30 7.67 -8.10
CA ASP A 642 29.62 9.09 -8.05
C ASP A 642 29.07 9.85 -9.26
N ALA A 643 28.89 9.16 -10.40
CA ALA A 643 28.24 9.72 -11.59
C ALA A 643 26.80 10.20 -11.30
N ILE A 644 26.13 9.60 -10.31
CA ILE A 644 24.79 9.98 -9.85
C ILE A 644 24.87 10.85 -8.60
N ASN A 645 25.65 10.44 -7.60
CA ASN A 645 25.72 11.12 -6.30
C ASN A 645 26.26 12.56 -6.40
N LYS A 646 26.99 12.89 -7.48
CA LYS A 646 27.38 14.28 -7.82
C LYS A 646 26.19 15.26 -7.85
N TYR A 647 24.98 14.78 -8.09
CA TYR A 647 23.76 15.59 -8.11
C TYR A 647 23.20 15.91 -6.72
N GLY A 648 23.80 15.41 -5.64
CA GLY A 648 23.55 15.84 -4.28
C GLY A 648 23.07 14.75 -3.33
N GLY A 649 22.80 13.54 -3.83
CA GLY A 649 22.50 12.38 -3.00
C GLY A 649 21.40 12.65 -1.98
N PHE A 650 21.59 12.16 -0.75
CA PHE A 650 20.72 12.47 0.40
C PHE A 650 20.52 13.97 0.68
N GLY A 651 21.47 14.82 0.26
CA GLY A 651 21.47 16.26 0.48
C GLY A 651 20.82 17.08 -0.64
N ILE A 652 20.27 16.45 -1.69
CA ILE A 652 19.70 17.17 -2.82
C ILE A 652 18.52 18.06 -2.38
N SER A 653 18.58 19.33 -2.72
CA SER A 653 17.56 20.35 -2.42
C SER A 653 17.62 21.43 -3.51
N TYR A 654 16.46 21.98 -3.85
CA TYR A 654 16.34 23.11 -4.76
C TYR A 654 14.96 23.77 -4.60
N PRO A 655 14.79 25.09 -4.81
CA PRO A 655 13.46 25.70 -4.81
C PRO A 655 12.52 25.07 -5.84
N ARG A 656 11.32 24.71 -5.40
CA ARG A 656 10.28 23.97 -6.12
C ARG A 656 10.67 22.53 -6.46
N LEU A 657 11.45 21.91 -5.58
CA LEU A 657 11.67 20.47 -5.54
C LEU A 657 10.91 19.91 -4.33
N ALA A 658 9.91 19.07 -4.59
CA ALA A 658 9.27 18.27 -3.56
C ALA A 658 9.98 16.92 -3.44
N ILE A 659 10.31 16.52 -2.21
CA ILE A 659 10.73 15.16 -1.87
C ILE A 659 9.59 14.52 -1.07
N ILE A 660 9.03 13.43 -1.58
CA ILE A 660 7.92 12.71 -0.96
C ILE A 660 8.30 11.24 -0.90
N ASP A 661 8.28 10.60 0.26
CA ASP A 661 8.64 9.19 0.38
C ASP A 661 7.66 8.44 1.28
N GLY A 662 7.54 7.12 1.11
CA GLY A 662 6.79 6.27 2.03
C GLY A 662 7.58 5.94 3.29
N GLU A 663 6.93 5.95 4.45
CA GLU A 663 7.56 5.62 5.73
C GLU A 663 8.14 4.20 5.75
N GLN A 664 7.41 3.25 5.17
CA GLN A 664 7.72 1.81 5.15
C GLN A 664 8.31 1.35 3.81
N ASP A 665 8.69 2.28 2.93
CA ASP A 665 9.27 2.00 1.64
C ASP A 665 10.65 1.31 1.80
N PRO A 666 10.89 0.12 1.21
CA PRO A 666 12.21 -0.49 1.24
C PRO A 666 13.26 0.32 0.47
N TRP A 667 12.84 1.28 -0.38
CA TRP A 667 13.73 2.22 -1.06
C TRP A 667 14.06 3.46 -0.25
N ARG A 668 13.34 3.76 0.84
CA ARG A 668 13.59 4.93 1.71
C ARG A 668 15.06 5.09 2.12
N PRO A 669 15.84 4.04 2.45
CA PRO A 669 17.26 4.16 2.77
C PRO A 669 18.15 4.75 1.65
N ALA A 670 17.67 4.83 0.41
CA ALA A 670 18.33 5.47 -0.74
C ALA A 670 17.76 6.86 -1.09
N THR A 671 16.82 7.39 -0.29
CA THR A 671 16.17 8.69 -0.54
C THR A 671 16.63 9.74 0.48
N PRO A 672 16.34 11.04 0.29
CA PRO A 672 16.65 12.06 1.29
C PRO A 672 15.96 11.83 2.66
N HIS A 673 14.91 11.00 2.74
CA HIS A 673 14.28 10.55 3.99
C HIS A 673 14.92 9.29 4.60
N ALA A 674 16.14 8.92 4.21
CA ALA A 674 16.80 7.70 4.67
C ALA A 674 17.02 7.60 6.18
N SER A 675 16.99 8.70 6.95
CA SER A 675 17.04 8.61 8.42
C SER A 675 15.79 7.90 8.97
N PRO A 676 15.92 6.93 9.90
CA PRO A 676 17.13 6.61 10.67
C PRO A 676 18.03 5.52 10.05
N PHE A 677 17.65 4.93 8.93
CA PHE A 677 18.40 3.85 8.27
C PHE A 677 19.78 4.30 7.76
N ASN A 678 19.91 5.58 7.39
CA ASN A 678 21.19 6.20 7.06
C ASN A 678 21.37 7.53 7.81
N SER A 679 22.41 7.62 8.63
CA SER A 679 22.72 8.82 9.42
C SER A 679 23.22 10.03 8.61
N THR A 680 23.58 9.83 7.34
CA THR A 680 24.00 10.91 6.43
C THR A 680 22.81 11.74 5.96
N ALA A 681 21.64 11.12 5.85
CA ALA A 681 20.40 11.82 5.53
C ALA A 681 19.91 12.62 6.74
N VAL A 682 19.55 13.88 6.49
CA VAL A 682 19.11 14.82 7.52
C VAL A 682 17.67 15.23 7.30
N ASN A 683 16.88 15.19 8.37
CA ASN A 683 15.51 15.69 8.37
C ASN A 683 15.48 17.19 8.05
N ARG A 684 14.48 17.60 7.27
CA ARG A 684 14.31 18.99 6.81
C ARG A 684 12.94 19.50 7.18
N THR A 685 12.83 20.81 7.35
CA THR A 685 11.53 21.45 7.52
C THR A 685 10.83 21.52 6.17
N SER A 686 9.68 20.85 6.06
CA SER A 686 8.83 20.95 4.88
C SER A 686 8.30 22.37 4.71
N THR A 687 8.42 22.92 3.50
CA THR A 687 7.86 24.23 3.14
C THR A 687 7.17 24.14 1.78
N VAL A 688 6.35 25.12 1.41
CA VAL A 688 5.76 25.16 0.05
C VAL A 688 6.85 25.23 -1.02
N SER A 689 7.95 25.96 -0.78
CA SER A 689 9.05 26.06 -1.76
C SER A 689 9.90 24.80 -1.82
N GLU A 690 10.03 24.05 -0.73
CA GLU A 690 10.80 22.81 -0.68
C GLU A 690 10.01 21.79 0.15
N PRO A 691 8.97 21.17 -0.44
CA PRO A 691 8.18 20.19 0.27
C PRO A 691 9.03 18.97 0.62
N PHE A 692 8.89 18.49 1.86
CA PHE A 692 9.64 17.36 2.39
C PHE A 692 8.67 16.52 3.23
N ILE A 693 8.02 15.55 2.60
CA ILE A 693 6.86 14.83 3.16
C ILE A 693 7.17 13.34 3.25
N LEU A 694 6.97 12.78 4.45
CA LEU A 694 7.02 11.33 4.67
C LEU A 694 5.60 10.83 4.89
N ILE A 695 5.11 9.96 4.00
CA ILE A 695 3.74 9.44 4.04
C ILE A 695 3.69 8.28 5.05
N GLN A 696 2.99 8.49 6.16
CA GLN A 696 2.86 7.49 7.22
C GLN A 696 2.24 6.19 6.70
N GLY A 697 2.85 5.05 7.04
CA GLY A 697 2.39 3.72 6.64
C GLY A 697 2.58 3.37 5.16
N ALA A 698 2.97 4.32 4.32
CA ALA A 698 3.10 4.09 2.88
C ALA A 698 4.36 3.30 2.52
N VAL A 699 4.27 2.57 1.42
CA VAL A 699 5.38 1.83 0.81
C VAL A 699 5.88 2.63 -0.38
N HIS A 700 5.84 2.10 -1.60
CA HIS A 700 6.56 2.70 -2.72
C HIS A 700 5.67 3.67 -3.50
N HIS A 701 5.99 4.98 -3.45
CA HIS A 701 5.35 6.11 -4.14
C HIS A 701 3.82 6.06 -4.19
N TRP A 702 3.20 5.85 -3.03
CA TRP A 702 1.75 5.72 -2.89
C TRP A 702 0.96 6.98 -3.26
N ASP A 703 1.59 8.15 -3.26
CA ASP A 703 1.01 9.42 -3.72
C ASP A 703 0.68 9.41 -5.22
N GLU A 704 1.31 8.57 -6.04
CA GLU A 704 1.05 8.48 -7.48
C GLU A 704 -0.37 7.99 -7.80
N ASN A 705 -0.81 6.97 -7.05
CA ASN A 705 -2.07 6.26 -7.27
C ASN A 705 -3.28 7.17 -7.05
N GLY A 706 -4.40 6.85 -7.70
CA GLY A 706 -5.65 7.54 -7.38
C GLY A 706 -6.86 6.83 -7.92
N LEU A 707 -8.00 7.28 -7.41
CA LEU A 707 -9.29 6.66 -7.62
C LEU A 707 -10.21 7.61 -8.36
N PHE A 708 -11.15 7.04 -9.12
CA PHE A 708 -12.28 7.81 -9.62
C PHE A 708 -13.19 8.24 -8.47
N PRO A 709 -13.96 9.34 -8.59
CA PRO A 709 -14.84 9.80 -7.51
C PRO A 709 -15.80 8.72 -6.98
N ASN A 710 -16.28 7.82 -7.85
CA ASN A 710 -17.16 6.71 -7.48
C ASN A 710 -16.44 5.51 -6.82
N GLU A 711 -15.11 5.48 -6.85
CA GLU A 711 -14.27 4.48 -6.18
C GLU A 711 -13.82 4.95 -4.80
N THR A 712 -14.03 6.23 -4.46
CA THR A 712 -13.63 6.79 -3.15
C THR A 712 -14.56 6.36 -2.03
N VAL A 713 -14.00 6.14 -0.84
CA VAL A 713 -14.73 5.79 0.38
C VAL A 713 -14.40 6.83 1.46
N ASN A 714 -15.43 7.38 2.10
CA ASN A 714 -15.29 8.41 3.16
C ASN A 714 -15.81 7.91 4.53
N THR A 715 -15.95 6.60 4.68
CA THR A 715 -16.37 5.99 5.96
C THR A 715 -15.18 6.01 6.93
N PRO A 716 -15.34 6.56 8.15
CA PRO A 716 -14.26 6.57 9.15
C PRO A 716 -13.68 5.19 9.43
N GLY A 717 -12.37 5.05 9.33
CA GLY A 717 -11.64 3.78 9.50
C GLY A 717 -11.60 2.88 8.26
N GLN A 718 -12.19 3.31 7.16
CA GLN A 718 -12.22 2.61 5.87
C GLN A 718 -12.02 3.58 4.70
N GLU A 719 -11.41 4.74 4.96
CA GLU A 719 -11.21 5.77 3.95
C GLU A 719 -10.33 5.28 2.81
N LEU A 720 -10.74 5.61 1.60
CA LEU A 720 -10.04 5.26 0.38
C LEU A 720 -10.04 6.48 -0.57
N PRO A 721 -8.89 7.12 -0.84
CA PRO A 721 -7.55 6.80 -0.31
C PRO A 721 -7.43 6.96 1.21
N PRO A 722 -6.49 6.25 1.86
CA PRO A 722 -6.21 6.44 3.29
C PRO A 722 -5.84 7.89 3.61
N PRO A 723 -6.14 8.41 4.82
CA PRO A 723 -5.90 9.82 5.15
C PRO A 723 -4.46 10.30 4.91
N PRO A 724 -3.38 9.55 5.27
CA PRO A 724 -2.01 10.00 4.98
C PRO A 724 -1.73 10.22 3.49
N VAL A 725 -2.30 9.39 2.62
CA VAL A 725 -2.15 9.52 1.16
C VAL A 725 -2.98 10.70 0.65
N ARG A 726 -4.26 10.77 1.02
CA ARG A 726 -5.15 11.88 0.64
C ARG A 726 -4.57 13.23 1.03
N ASP A 727 -4.13 13.36 2.29
CA ASP A 727 -3.60 14.61 2.84
C ASP A 727 -2.28 15.00 2.14
N THR A 728 -1.47 14.03 1.73
CA THR A 728 -0.26 14.27 0.91
C THR A 728 -0.62 14.76 -0.48
N GLN A 729 -1.56 14.11 -1.17
CA GLN A 729 -2.04 14.54 -2.49
C GLN A 729 -2.65 15.95 -2.46
N GLU A 730 -3.40 16.29 -1.42
CA GLU A 730 -3.90 17.65 -1.20
C GLU A 730 -2.75 18.65 -1.00
N ALA A 731 -1.69 18.27 -0.27
CA ALA A 731 -0.51 19.10 -0.11
C ALA A 731 0.24 19.31 -1.44
N GLU A 732 0.34 18.28 -2.28
CA GLU A 732 0.91 18.36 -3.62
C GLU A 732 0.17 19.35 -4.51
N VAL A 733 -1.15 19.21 -4.60
CA VAL A 733 -1.99 20.16 -5.32
C VAL A 733 -1.78 21.57 -4.80
N LYS A 734 -1.69 21.75 -3.48
CA LYS A 734 -1.50 23.06 -2.85
C LYS A 734 -0.17 23.69 -3.25
N PHE A 735 0.96 23.01 -3.05
CA PHE A 735 2.26 23.63 -3.34
C PHE A 735 2.46 23.86 -4.84
N VAL A 736 1.95 22.98 -5.72
CA VAL A 736 2.06 23.20 -7.17
C VAL A 736 1.25 24.42 -7.60
N LYS A 737 0.06 24.66 -7.01
CA LYS A 737 -0.71 25.88 -7.26
C LYS A 737 0.05 27.14 -6.81
N GLU A 738 0.69 27.10 -5.65
CA GLU A 738 1.52 28.23 -5.19
C GLU A 738 2.73 28.45 -6.12
N TRP A 739 3.37 27.39 -6.63
CA TRP A 739 4.42 27.50 -7.64
C TRP A 739 3.89 28.15 -8.93
N MET A 740 2.68 27.82 -9.36
CA MET A 740 2.06 28.44 -10.53
C MET A 740 1.74 29.92 -10.31
N GLU A 741 1.29 30.31 -9.12
CA GLU A 741 1.12 31.73 -8.77
C GLU A 741 2.45 32.50 -8.86
N GLU A 742 3.54 31.91 -8.34
CA GLU A 742 4.88 32.48 -8.45
C GLU A 742 5.32 32.62 -9.93
N TRP A 743 5.03 31.62 -10.77
CA TRP A 743 5.33 31.65 -12.21
C TRP A 743 4.62 32.82 -12.90
N HIS A 744 3.31 32.96 -12.66
CA HIS A 744 2.52 34.03 -13.27
C HIS A 744 3.04 35.41 -12.90
N LEU A 745 3.40 35.63 -11.64
CA LEU A 745 3.98 36.90 -11.20
C LEU A 745 5.35 37.15 -11.83
N THR A 746 6.18 36.11 -11.94
CA THR A 746 7.49 36.20 -12.62
C THR A 746 7.31 36.60 -14.09
N LYS A 747 6.31 36.07 -14.79
CA LYS A 747 6.00 36.45 -16.18
C LYS A 747 5.49 37.88 -16.33
N LEU A 748 4.92 38.46 -15.28
CA LEU A 748 4.52 39.87 -15.23
C LEU A 748 5.68 40.81 -14.81
N GLY A 749 6.88 40.26 -14.55
CA GLY A 749 8.02 41.03 -14.05
C GLY A 749 7.91 41.42 -12.56
N LEU A 750 6.95 40.84 -11.84
CA LEU A 750 6.70 41.09 -10.43
C LEU A 750 7.50 40.09 -9.57
N ARG A 751 8.09 40.56 -8.47
CA ARG A 751 8.84 39.68 -7.54
C ARG A 751 7.93 39.15 -6.43
N TRP A 752 8.01 37.85 -6.18
CA TRP A 752 7.37 37.20 -5.03
C TRP A 752 8.10 37.54 -3.72
N GLN A 753 7.42 38.19 -2.75
CA GLN A 753 7.96 38.34 -1.39
C GLN A 753 7.49 37.17 -0.50
N ARG A 754 8.43 36.31 -0.09
CA ARG A 754 8.17 35.23 0.87
C ARG A 754 7.78 35.82 2.23
N GLY A 755 6.58 35.52 2.72
CA GLY A 755 6.14 35.80 4.08
C GLY A 755 4.94 36.74 4.25
N ALA A 756 4.41 37.37 3.20
CA ALA A 756 3.31 38.33 3.31
C ALA A 756 2.00 37.95 2.60
N GLY A 757 1.96 36.84 1.85
CA GLY A 757 0.75 36.37 1.16
C GLY A 757 0.12 37.37 0.18
N LYS A 758 0.86 38.39 -0.27
CA LYS A 758 0.39 39.37 -1.27
C LYS A 758 1.53 39.87 -2.17
N PRO A 759 1.28 40.07 -3.47
CA PRO A 759 2.24 40.67 -4.39
C PRO A 759 2.41 42.18 -4.12
N MET A 760 3.64 42.69 -4.27
CA MET A 760 3.93 44.11 -4.32
C MET A 760 4.35 44.47 -5.75
N ILE A 761 3.83 45.59 -6.26
CA ILE A 761 3.97 46.08 -7.64
C ILE A 761 5.40 46.54 -7.91
#